data_AF-A0A0H2S6T1-F1
#
_entry.id   AF-A0A0H2S6T1-F1
#
_cell.length_a   1.000
_cell.length_b   1.000
_cell.length_c   1.000
_cell.angle_alpha   90.00
_cell.angle_beta   90.00
_cell.angle_gamma   90.00
#
_symmetry.space_group_name_H-M   'P 1'
#
loop_
_entity.id
_entity.type
_entity.pdbx_description
1 polymer ?
#
loop_
_entity_poly.entity_id
_entity_poly.type
_entity_poly.pdbx_seq_one_letter_code
_entity_poly.pdbx_strand_id
1 'polypeptide(L)'
;MFSKSFAPFVALSVLLVSEPVLGRYKWMERDNRPVYLYPRRFDQEHPQALTDLSSACPGQVCGNLAGQAVSTLLAAADECAQQDMADQIIDAAAQFDAATQQNMINIAVQFRQAEKNTPPDFSVQPNINRNSVFCQKAPKNSQLNGLVQAQDPANDPNVFFDPATSSSVTLGSQPNTFPFGTSGSASSNSTAVSSSVVADVTSAANLAVETESLPPCGSVPTLTISDTSVPSNTDAITLSVSGTAAAVTASSTASSGSIGDFGSCSVPQIEFGVGFDNRKETSFQPVDQTSYNHGSAQNIDIITQFMCDQLVNTCGADATAKATCAKAQAAADTGTAKNGIQADLFNAVFGITTDFAADAVVDDQGNTISSGLSTTPTAAVSSDAASATVEAITTAATEAATEVASSTSAATTAAATAASNSAIGDFGSCSVPQIEFGTGFDGRKETSFEPVDKTSYNHGSAQNIDIITQFMCDQLVNSCGADATAKATCAKAQAAADTGTAKEGIQADLFNAVFGITTDFAAVAEVDDQGNVVAGTGSASASANAGVVAIATTAAASIKSATSTTAAPAAASTTAAAAASGANLQTFTGALGGVTAPTVTAIGNGQFQVEGNSAFNSLSSALERSCDVQNNQCANAANASGNQNGLTVAACNAQQAQCNA
;
A
#
# COMPACT_ATOMS: atom_id res chain seq x y z
N MET A 1 72.63 -33.49 7.99
CA MET A 1 72.57 -33.09 9.41
C MET A 1 71.65 -31.88 9.49
N PHE A 2 70.36 -32.09 9.75
CA PHE A 2 69.41 -30.99 9.97
C PHE A 2 69.38 -30.69 11.47
N SER A 3 69.75 -29.45 11.81
CA SER A 3 69.92 -29.00 13.18
C SER A 3 68.59 -29.04 13.95
N LYS A 4 68.61 -29.61 15.15
CA LYS A 4 67.47 -29.73 16.08
C LYS A 4 66.89 -28.37 16.54
N SER A 5 67.47 -27.24 16.12
CA SER A 5 67.02 -25.90 16.47
C SER A 5 65.86 -25.34 15.63
N PHE A 6 65.40 -26.02 14.57
CA PHE A 6 64.28 -25.54 13.75
C PHE A 6 62.91 -26.15 14.11
N ALA A 7 62.87 -27.17 14.97
CA ALA A 7 61.63 -27.78 15.43
C ALA A 7 60.64 -26.81 16.15
N PRO A 8 61.07 -25.86 17.00
CA PRO A 8 60.11 -24.97 17.66
C PRO A 8 59.50 -23.94 16.69
N PHE A 9 60.21 -23.58 15.62
CA PHE A 9 59.70 -22.66 14.60
C PHE A 9 58.63 -23.30 13.72
N VAL A 10 58.78 -24.58 13.36
CA VAL A 10 57.74 -25.30 12.58
C VAL A 10 56.48 -25.55 13.43
N ALA A 11 56.64 -25.81 14.74
CA ALA A 11 55.49 -25.96 15.64
C ALA A 11 54.71 -24.66 15.85
N LEU A 12 55.40 -23.51 15.89
CA LEU A 12 54.74 -22.20 15.99
C LEU A 12 54.03 -21.80 14.69
N SER A 13 54.56 -22.20 13.53
CA SER A 13 53.92 -21.97 12.23
C SER A 13 52.62 -22.77 12.04
N VAL A 14 52.47 -23.93 12.69
CA VAL A 14 51.24 -24.76 12.61
C VAL A 14 50.14 -24.26 13.56
N LEU A 15 50.51 -23.57 14.65
CA LEU A 15 49.56 -22.93 15.58
C LEU A 15 49.06 -21.56 15.10
N LEU A 16 49.68 -20.98 14.07
CA LEU A 16 49.32 -19.69 13.47
C LEU A 16 48.52 -19.83 12.16
N VAL A 17 48.23 -21.05 11.71
CA VAL A 17 47.28 -21.26 10.60
C VAL A 17 45.89 -21.29 11.20
N SER A 18 45.24 -20.15 11.07
CA SER A 18 43.82 -19.86 11.26
C SER A 18 42.93 -21.10 11.18
N GLU A 19 42.09 -21.27 12.19
CA GLU A 19 40.87 -22.06 12.09
C GLU A 19 40.23 -21.79 10.72
N PRO A 20 39.78 -22.81 9.96
CA PRO A 20 38.85 -22.55 8.89
C PRO A 20 37.64 -21.93 9.57
N VAL A 21 37.49 -20.62 9.41
CA VAL A 21 36.20 -19.96 9.53
C VAL A 21 35.34 -20.67 8.50
N LEU A 22 34.67 -21.73 8.94
CA LEU A 22 33.49 -22.22 8.28
C LEU A 22 32.56 -21.03 8.35
N GLY A 23 32.55 -20.24 7.26
CA GLY A 23 31.52 -19.28 7.01
C GLY A 23 30.23 -20.07 7.07
N ARG A 24 29.58 -20.09 8.23
CA ARG A 24 28.16 -20.36 8.29
C ARG A 24 27.58 -19.29 7.41
N TYR A 25 27.16 -19.69 6.21
CA TYR A 25 26.21 -18.93 5.43
C TYR A 25 25.18 -18.38 6.42
N LYS A 26 24.90 -17.08 6.35
CA LYS A 26 23.94 -16.38 7.20
C LYS A 26 22.56 -17.01 7.00
N TRP A 27 22.28 -18.13 7.64
CA TRP A 27 20.93 -18.56 7.91
C TRP A 27 20.52 -17.81 9.18
N MET A 28 19.43 -17.04 9.12
CA MET A 28 18.82 -16.56 10.36
C MET A 28 18.54 -17.79 11.22
N GLU A 29 18.94 -17.78 12.48
CA GLU A 29 18.61 -18.84 13.44
C GLU A 29 17.71 -18.20 14.50
N ARG A 30 16.57 -18.83 14.81
CA ARG A 30 15.68 -18.46 15.92
C ARG A 30 15.50 -19.72 16.77
N ASP A 31 15.73 -19.59 18.08
CA ASP A 31 15.64 -20.71 19.04
C ASP A 31 16.46 -21.94 18.65
N ASN A 32 17.70 -21.72 18.19
CA ASN A 32 18.65 -22.77 17.83
C ASN A 32 18.20 -23.67 16.66
N ARG A 33 17.25 -23.19 15.85
CA ARG A 33 16.77 -23.84 14.62
C ARG A 33 17.05 -22.94 13.42
N PRO A 34 17.42 -23.51 12.25
CA PRO A 34 17.56 -22.74 11.02
C PRO A 34 16.20 -22.12 10.65
N VAL A 35 16.17 -20.80 10.47
CA VAL A 35 15.04 -20.08 9.86
C VAL A 35 15.15 -20.35 8.37
N TYR A 36 14.39 -21.32 7.91
CA TYR A 36 14.08 -21.46 6.50
C TYR A 36 13.12 -20.33 6.13
N LEU A 37 13.65 -19.30 5.47
CA LEU A 37 12.83 -18.39 4.70
C LEU A 37 12.31 -19.18 3.50
N TYR A 38 11.23 -19.94 3.72
CA TYR A 38 10.41 -20.36 2.60
C TYR A 38 9.91 -19.07 1.96
N PRO A 39 10.20 -18.81 0.68
CA PRO A 39 9.45 -17.82 -0.05
C PRO A 39 7.99 -18.18 0.20
N ARG A 40 7.20 -17.30 0.83
CA ARG A 40 5.76 -17.48 0.65
C ARG A 40 5.56 -17.45 -0.86
N ARG A 41 4.61 -18.23 -1.36
CA ARG A 41 4.28 -18.27 -2.78
C ARG A 41 3.72 -16.91 -3.14
N PHE A 42 4.64 -15.96 -3.33
CA PHE A 42 4.35 -14.55 -3.51
C PHE A 42 3.84 -14.27 -4.95
N ASP A 43 3.45 -15.32 -5.68
CA ASP A 43 2.98 -15.28 -7.06
C ASP A 43 1.42 -15.29 -7.14
N GLN A 44 0.73 -15.19 -5.98
CA GLN A 44 -0.74 -15.07 -5.81
C GLN A 44 -1.15 -13.99 -4.77
N GLU A 45 -0.31 -12.96 -4.58
CA GLU A 45 -0.19 -12.21 -3.31
C GLU A 45 -1.20 -11.11 -2.98
N HIS A 46 -2.15 -10.84 -3.84
CA HIS A 46 -3.22 -9.94 -3.46
C HIS A 46 -4.47 -10.46 -4.14
N PRO A 47 -5.41 -11.07 -3.40
CA PRO A 47 -6.67 -11.45 -4.00
C PRO A 47 -7.23 -10.24 -4.74
N GLN A 48 -7.52 -10.39 -6.03
CA GLN A 48 -7.93 -9.29 -6.91
C GLN A 48 -9.09 -8.49 -6.31
N ALA A 49 -9.98 -9.18 -5.58
CA ALA A 49 -11.05 -8.57 -4.80
C ALA A 49 -10.61 -7.45 -3.86
N LEU A 50 -9.41 -7.50 -3.26
CA LEU A 50 -8.89 -6.41 -2.42
C LEU A 50 -8.48 -5.19 -3.24
N THR A 51 -7.87 -5.40 -4.40
CA THR A 51 -7.52 -4.32 -5.35
C THR A 51 -8.80 -3.68 -5.88
N ASP A 52 -9.74 -4.52 -6.35
CA ASP A 52 -11.03 -4.09 -6.88
C ASP A 52 -11.83 -3.33 -5.83
N LEU A 53 -11.86 -3.82 -4.57
CA LEU A 53 -12.56 -3.15 -3.48
C LEU A 53 -12.09 -1.72 -3.28
N SER A 54 -10.78 -1.47 -3.32
CA SER A 54 -10.21 -0.13 -3.10
C SER A 54 -10.67 0.90 -4.13
N SER A 55 -10.99 0.44 -5.33
CA SER A 55 -11.45 1.26 -6.48
C SER A 55 -12.95 1.16 -6.74
N ALA A 56 -13.67 0.30 -6.00
CA ALA A 56 -15.05 -0.07 -6.30
C ALA A 56 -16.04 1.08 -6.12
N CYS A 57 -15.73 2.06 -5.27
CA CYS A 57 -16.58 3.21 -4.98
C CYS A 57 -15.75 4.48 -4.73
N PRO A 58 -16.29 5.66 -5.08
CA PRO A 58 -15.59 6.92 -4.89
C PRO A 58 -15.46 7.30 -3.40
N GLY A 59 -14.35 7.94 -3.06
CA GLY A 59 -14.08 8.45 -1.70
C GLY A 59 -13.29 7.47 -0.82
N GLN A 60 -13.09 7.84 0.45
CA GLN A 60 -12.24 7.10 1.39
C GLN A 60 -12.85 5.76 1.85
N VAL A 61 -14.15 5.54 1.64
CA VAL A 61 -14.87 4.36 2.16
C VAL A 61 -14.29 3.06 1.62
N CYS A 62 -14.17 2.94 0.30
CA CYS A 62 -13.67 1.72 -0.34
C CYS A 62 -12.18 1.46 -0.06
N GLY A 63 -11.36 2.51 -0.03
CA GLY A 63 -9.96 2.41 0.38
C GLY A 63 -9.80 1.93 1.82
N ASN A 64 -10.63 2.43 2.74
CA ASN A 64 -10.61 2.01 4.15
C ASN A 64 -11.07 0.55 4.32
N LEU A 65 -12.14 0.14 3.62
CA LEU A 65 -12.62 -1.24 3.64
C LEU A 65 -11.56 -2.20 3.08
N ALA A 66 -10.93 -1.84 1.96
CA ALA A 66 -9.84 -2.62 1.38
C ALA A 66 -8.65 -2.76 2.34
N GLY A 67 -8.24 -1.66 2.99
CA GLY A 67 -7.16 -1.69 3.97
C GLY A 67 -7.45 -2.58 5.18
N GLN A 68 -8.68 -2.54 5.70
CA GLN A 68 -9.09 -3.42 6.81
C GLN A 68 -9.13 -4.89 6.39
N ALA A 69 -9.58 -5.17 5.17
CA ALA A 69 -9.79 -6.52 4.66
C ALA A 69 -8.51 -7.37 4.56
N VAL A 70 -7.36 -6.74 4.30
CA VAL A 70 -6.04 -7.41 4.22
C VAL A 70 -5.75 -8.25 5.48
N SER A 71 -5.97 -7.67 6.66
CA SER A 71 -5.63 -8.31 7.94
C SER A 71 -6.43 -9.59 8.19
N THR A 72 -7.65 -9.67 7.65
CA THR A 72 -8.57 -10.80 7.88
C THR A 72 -8.20 -12.05 7.07
N LEU A 73 -7.34 -11.90 6.06
CA LEU A 73 -6.81 -13.02 5.26
C LEU A 73 -5.55 -13.64 5.85
N LEU A 74 -5.02 -13.08 6.94
CA LEU A 74 -3.85 -13.62 7.63
C LEU A 74 -4.21 -14.88 8.42
N ALA A 75 -3.26 -15.81 8.55
CA ALA A 75 -3.44 -17.03 9.32
C ALA A 75 -3.98 -16.80 10.72
N ALA A 76 -3.42 -15.82 11.44
CA ALA A 76 -3.74 -15.54 12.83
C ALA A 76 -5.06 -14.78 13.03
N ALA A 77 -5.70 -14.29 11.96
CA ALA A 77 -6.99 -13.65 12.08
C ALA A 77 -8.05 -14.67 12.53
N ASP A 78 -9.00 -14.22 13.34
CA ASP A 78 -10.12 -15.03 13.84
C ASP A 78 -10.80 -15.85 12.73
N GLU A 79 -11.34 -17.01 13.10
CA GLU A 79 -11.92 -17.98 12.15
C GLU A 79 -13.02 -17.38 11.26
N CYS A 80 -13.74 -16.37 11.75
CA CYS A 80 -14.83 -15.70 11.04
C CYS A 80 -14.48 -14.31 10.52
N ALA A 81 -13.28 -13.77 10.78
CA ALA A 81 -12.93 -12.38 10.45
C ALA A 81 -13.13 -12.05 8.96
N GLN A 82 -12.76 -12.96 8.06
CA GLN A 82 -12.95 -12.79 6.62
C GLN A 82 -14.43 -12.73 6.22
N GLN A 83 -15.28 -13.53 6.85
CA GLN A 83 -16.72 -13.50 6.59
C GLN A 83 -17.35 -12.21 7.11
N ASP A 84 -16.98 -11.80 8.32
CA ASP A 84 -17.49 -10.59 8.94
C ASP A 84 -17.10 -9.35 8.14
N MET A 85 -15.89 -9.33 7.58
CA MET A 85 -15.45 -8.29 6.66
C MET A 85 -16.23 -8.31 5.33
N ALA A 86 -16.48 -9.49 4.75
CA ALA A 86 -17.32 -9.59 3.55
C ALA A 86 -18.74 -9.07 3.81
N ASP A 87 -19.31 -9.38 4.98
CA ASP A 87 -20.60 -8.84 5.44
C ASP A 87 -20.55 -7.31 5.58
N GLN A 88 -19.48 -6.77 6.17
CA GLN A 88 -19.27 -5.33 6.31
C GLN A 88 -19.17 -4.61 4.95
N ILE A 89 -18.53 -5.22 3.95
CA ILE A 89 -18.46 -4.69 2.58
C ILE A 89 -19.86 -4.62 1.96
N ILE A 90 -20.69 -5.65 2.13
CA ILE A 90 -22.08 -5.67 1.62
C ILE A 90 -22.94 -4.64 2.33
N ASP A 91 -22.81 -4.51 3.65
CA ASP A 91 -23.54 -3.51 4.43
C ASP A 91 -23.17 -2.09 3.98
N ALA A 92 -21.88 -1.82 3.80
CA ALA A 92 -21.38 -0.54 3.31
C ALA A 92 -21.82 -0.26 1.87
N ALA A 93 -22.03 -1.29 1.04
CA ALA A 93 -22.49 -1.12 -0.34
C ALA A 93 -23.86 -0.43 -0.43
N ALA A 94 -24.72 -0.56 0.58
CA ALA A 94 -26.07 0.00 0.59
C ALA A 94 -26.14 1.54 0.58
N GLN A 95 -25.02 2.22 0.87
CA GLN A 95 -24.96 3.68 0.86
C GLN A 95 -24.73 4.28 -0.55
N PHE A 96 -24.40 3.45 -1.53
CA PHE A 96 -24.06 3.89 -2.89
C PHE A 96 -25.20 3.65 -3.88
N ASP A 97 -25.03 4.14 -5.11
CA ASP A 97 -25.96 3.87 -6.20
C ASP A 97 -26.00 2.38 -6.54
N ALA A 98 -27.06 1.95 -7.24
CA ALA A 98 -27.32 0.54 -7.50
C ALA A 98 -26.19 -0.18 -8.27
N ALA A 99 -25.46 0.52 -9.15
CA ALA A 99 -24.37 -0.10 -9.90
C ALA A 99 -23.14 -0.31 -9.02
N THR A 100 -22.76 0.69 -8.24
CA THR A 100 -21.67 0.62 -7.26
C THR A 100 -21.97 -0.41 -6.17
N GLN A 101 -23.21 -0.40 -5.65
CA GLN A 101 -23.66 -1.37 -4.65
C GLN A 101 -23.50 -2.80 -5.17
N GLN A 102 -23.95 -3.08 -6.39
CA GLN A 102 -23.84 -4.41 -6.98
C GLN A 102 -22.37 -4.82 -7.22
N ASN A 103 -21.52 -3.89 -7.62
CA ASN A 103 -20.09 -4.14 -7.77
C ASN A 103 -19.45 -4.55 -6.44
N MET A 104 -19.71 -3.79 -5.38
CA MET A 104 -19.20 -4.10 -4.03
C MET A 104 -19.71 -5.44 -3.49
N ILE A 105 -20.97 -5.80 -3.77
CA ILE A 105 -21.51 -7.13 -3.41
C ILE A 105 -20.75 -8.24 -4.13
N ASN A 106 -20.47 -8.09 -5.44
CA ASN A 106 -19.71 -9.07 -6.20
C ASN A 106 -18.28 -9.23 -5.66
N ILE A 107 -17.64 -8.12 -5.29
CA ILE A 107 -16.32 -8.10 -4.69
C ILE A 107 -16.33 -8.78 -3.31
N ALA A 108 -17.33 -8.53 -2.47
CA ALA A 108 -17.48 -9.19 -1.18
C ALA A 108 -17.61 -10.72 -1.31
N VAL A 109 -18.36 -11.19 -2.31
CA VAL A 109 -18.50 -12.62 -2.64
C VAL A 109 -17.14 -13.22 -3.03
N GLN A 110 -16.40 -12.57 -3.94
CA GLN A 110 -15.06 -13.02 -4.32
C GLN A 110 -14.08 -13.01 -3.14
N PHE A 111 -14.11 -11.94 -2.36
CA PHE A 111 -13.28 -11.78 -1.17
C PHE A 111 -13.56 -12.87 -0.12
N ARG A 112 -14.83 -13.26 0.08
CA ARG A 112 -15.20 -14.35 1.01
C ARG A 112 -14.58 -15.69 0.60
N GLN A 113 -14.35 -15.88 -0.70
CA GLN A 113 -13.79 -17.10 -1.29
C GLN A 113 -12.26 -17.04 -1.45
N ALA A 114 -11.62 -15.89 -1.19
CA ALA A 114 -10.18 -15.77 -1.26
C ALA A 114 -9.49 -16.71 -0.25
N GLU A 115 -8.34 -17.28 -0.64
CA GLU A 115 -7.55 -18.12 0.24
C GLU A 115 -6.95 -17.31 1.41
N LYS A 116 -6.93 -17.91 2.61
CA LYS A 116 -6.19 -17.35 3.74
C LYS A 116 -4.72 -17.76 3.65
N ASN A 117 -3.83 -16.83 3.93
CA ASN A 117 -2.38 -17.04 3.97
C ASN A 117 -1.98 -17.89 5.19
N THR A 118 -2.19 -19.21 5.07
CA THR A 118 -1.98 -20.20 6.13
C THR A 118 -0.57 -20.78 6.05
N PRO A 119 0.27 -20.67 7.09
CA PRO A 119 1.63 -21.19 7.03
C PRO A 119 1.64 -22.71 7.11
N PRO A 120 2.61 -23.37 6.45
CA PRO A 120 2.93 -24.77 6.71
C PRO A 120 3.24 -25.01 8.19
N ASP A 121 3.05 -26.24 8.64
CA ASP A 121 3.52 -26.71 9.92
C ASP A 121 5.03 -26.98 9.86
N PHE A 122 5.81 -26.07 10.43
CA PHE A 122 7.26 -26.18 10.53
C PHE A 122 7.74 -26.99 11.74
N SER A 123 6.82 -27.50 12.58
CA SER A 123 7.17 -28.30 13.76
C SER A 123 7.46 -29.76 13.42
N VAL A 124 7.06 -30.21 12.23
CA VAL A 124 7.21 -31.58 11.71
C VAL A 124 8.10 -31.60 10.46
N GLN A 125 8.84 -32.68 10.22
CA GLN A 125 9.70 -32.83 9.04
C GLN A 125 9.37 -34.16 8.31
N PRO A 126 9.00 -34.12 7.01
CA PRO A 126 8.84 -32.94 6.17
C PRO A 126 7.69 -32.03 6.64
N ASN A 127 7.82 -30.71 6.41
CA ASN A 127 6.78 -29.74 6.78
C ASN A 127 5.47 -30.08 6.08
N ILE A 128 4.34 -29.84 6.75
CA ILE A 128 3.01 -30.15 6.22
C ILE A 128 2.30 -28.84 5.86
N ASN A 129 1.84 -28.70 4.62
CA ASN A 129 0.98 -27.60 4.20
C ASN A 129 -0.44 -27.80 4.77
N ARG A 130 -1.07 -26.75 5.28
CA ARG A 130 -2.33 -26.85 6.06
C ARG A 130 -3.39 -25.90 5.56
N ASN A 131 -4.63 -26.35 5.67
CA ASN A 131 -5.83 -25.57 5.40
C ASN A 131 -6.12 -24.56 6.52
N SER A 132 -6.89 -23.52 6.22
CA SER A 132 -7.49 -22.65 7.25
C SER A 132 -8.77 -23.28 7.78
N VAL A 133 -9.04 -23.17 9.09
CA VAL A 133 -10.35 -23.56 9.66
C VAL A 133 -11.49 -22.70 9.10
N PHE A 134 -12.69 -23.28 9.02
CA PHE A 134 -13.89 -22.64 8.49
C PHE A 134 -14.66 -21.90 9.57
N CYS A 135 -15.12 -20.69 9.26
CA CYS A 135 -16.04 -19.94 10.13
C CYS A 135 -17.27 -20.79 10.49
N GLN A 136 -17.62 -20.86 11.78
CA GLN A 136 -18.78 -21.62 12.30
C GLN A 136 -19.99 -20.73 12.61
N LYS A 137 -20.00 -19.50 12.08
CA LYS A 137 -21.08 -18.54 12.24
C LYS A 137 -21.81 -18.37 10.91
N ALA A 138 -23.14 -18.30 10.95
CA ALA A 138 -23.92 -17.94 9.77
C ALA A 138 -23.58 -16.51 9.31
N PRO A 139 -23.47 -16.24 8.00
CA PRO A 139 -23.25 -14.87 7.52
C PRO A 139 -24.48 -14.00 7.78
N LYS A 140 -24.26 -12.70 7.93
CA LYS A 140 -25.33 -11.72 8.14
C LYS A 140 -26.10 -11.47 6.84
N ASN A 141 -25.39 -11.36 5.72
CA ASN A 141 -25.94 -11.11 4.40
C ASN A 141 -26.11 -12.42 3.62
N SER A 142 -27.29 -12.60 3.03
CA SER A 142 -27.66 -13.86 2.38
C SER A 142 -26.84 -14.16 1.12
N GLN A 143 -26.21 -13.15 0.52
CA GLN A 143 -25.29 -13.28 -0.62
C GLN A 143 -24.05 -14.11 -0.28
N LEU A 144 -23.71 -14.27 1.01
CA LEU A 144 -22.57 -15.07 1.45
C LEU A 144 -22.94 -16.49 1.90
N ASN A 145 -24.23 -16.85 1.86
CA ASN A 145 -24.70 -18.16 2.32
C ASN A 145 -24.01 -19.31 1.55
N GLY A 146 -23.42 -20.23 2.31
CA GLY A 146 -22.76 -21.42 1.75
C GLY A 146 -21.38 -21.13 1.13
N LEU A 147 -20.90 -19.89 1.14
CA LEU A 147 -19.56 -19.55 0.69
C LEU A 147 -18.54 -19.86 1.78
N VAL A 148 -17.43 -20.48 1.39
CA VAL A 148 -16.27 -20.70 2.23
C VAL A 148 -15.03 -20.16 1.54
N GLN A 149 -14.02 -19.83 2.34
CA GLN A 149 -12.72 -19.50 1.79
C GLN A 149 -12.13 -20.69 1.04
N ALA A 150 -11.46 -20.41 -0.07
CA ALA A 150 -10.71 -21.42 -0.79
C ALA A 150 -9.53 -21.94 0.07
N GLN A 151 -9.08 -23.13 -0.28
CA GLN A 151 -7.98 -23.83 0.37
C GLN A 151 -6.97 -24.21 -0.71
N ASP A 152 -5.67 -23.97 -0.48
CA ASP A 152 -4.63 -24.33 -1.44
C ASP A 152 -4.73 -25.84 -1.76
N PRO A 153 -4.92 -26.24 -3.02
CA PRO A 153 -4.97 -27.65 -3.42
C PRO A 153 -3.71 -28.46 -3.07
N ALA A 154 -2.58 -27.79 -2.80
CA ALA A 154 -1.33 -28.39 -2.34
C ALA A 154 -1.28 -28.60 -0.82
N ASN A 155 -2.30 -28.19 -0.06
CA ASN A 155 -2.41 -28.49 1.37
C ASN A 155 -2.78 -29.95 1.61
N ASP A 156 -2.37 -30.49 2.77
CA ASP A 156 -2.90 -31.78 3.23
C ASP A 156 -4.40 -31.60 3.55
N PRO A 157 -5.30 -32.34 2.91
CA PRO A 157 -6.75 -32.18 3.10
C PRO A 157 -7.20 -32.51 4.53
N ASN A 158 -6.37 -33.19 5.34
CA ASN A 158 -6.70 -33.60 6.69
C ASN A 158 -6.12 -32.69 7.78
N VAL A 159 -5.32 -31.66 7.43
CA VAL A 159 -4.64 -30.82 8.42
C VAL A 159 -5.05 -29.37 8.25
N PHE A 160 -5.46 -28.76 9.36
CA PHE A 160 -5.93 -27.39 9.43
C PHE A 160 -5.09 -26.60 10.45
N PHE A 161 -4.90 -25.31 10.21
CA PHE A 161 -4.35 -24.37 11.19
C PHE A 161 -5.50 -23.70 11.94
N ASP A 162 -5.47 -23.82 13.26
CA ASP A 162 -6.41 -23.13 14.15
C ASP A 162 -5.75 -21.86 14.73
N PRO A 163 -6.25 -20.66 14.41
CA PRO A 163 -5.70 -19.40 14.94
C PRO A 163 -5.86 -19.27 16.46
N ALA A 164 -6.90 -19.85 17.06
CA ALA A 164 -7.17 -19.72 18.49
C ALA A 164 -6.13 -20.45 19.34
N THR A 165 -5.65 -21.61 18.86
CA THR A 165 -4.60 -22.39 19.52
C THR A 165 -3.22 -22.21 18.88
N SER A 166 -3.13 -21.50 17.76
CA SER A 166 -1.93 -21.35 16.94
C SER A 166 -1.27 -22.68 16.58
N SER A 167 -2.08 -23.73 16.38
CA SER A 167 -1.60 -25.11 16.21
C SER A 167 -2.31 -25.85 15.08
N SER A 168 -1.77 -27.01 14.71
CA SER A 168 -2.38 -27.91 13.72
C SER A 168 -3.49 -28.74 14.36
N VAL A 169 -4.65 -28.81 13.71
CA VAL A 169 -5.77 -29.69 14.08
C VAL A 169 -6.11 -30.60 12.92
N THR A 170 -6.59 -31.81 13.21
CA THR A 170 -6.95 -32.79 12.17
C THR A 170 -8.41 -32.66 11.77
N LEU A 171 -8.74 -32.96 10.52
CA LEU A 171 -10.13 -33.06 10.05
C LEU A 171 -10.97 -33.92 11.00
N GLY A 172 -12.13 -33.41 11.43
CA GLY A 172 -13.02 -34.11 12.35
C GLY A 172 -12.75 -33.90 13.83
N SER A 173 -11.60 -33.32 14.21
CA SER A 173 -11.27 -33.08 15.63
C SER A 173 -12.15 -32.01 16.27
N GLN A 174 -12.62 -31.05 15.48
CA GLN A 174 -13.45 -29.94 15.95
C GLN A 174 -14.37 -29.41 14.83
N PRO A 175 -15.47 -28.70 15.18
CA PRO A 175 -16.50 -28.30 14.21
C PRO A 175 -15.96 -27.44 13.06
N ASN A 176 -15.03 -26.52 13.34
CA ASN A 176 -14.44 -25.61 12.35
C ASN A 176 -13.48 -26.28 11.35
N THR A 177 -13.32 -27.61 11.41
CA THR A 177 -12.70 -28.39 10.32
C THR A 177 -13.67 -28.76 9.20
N PHE A 178 -14.95 -28.39 9.34
CA PHE A 178 -15.96 -28.53 8.30
C PHE A 178 -16.62 -27.18 8.00
N PRO A 179 -17.07 -26.94 6.74
CA PRO A 179 -17.90 -25.79 6.42
C PRO A 179 -19.12 -25.68 7.34
N PHE A 180 -19.51 -24.45 7.67
CA PHE A 180 -20.66 -24.20 8.53
C PHE A 180 -21.90 -24.98 8.07
N GLY A 181 -22.59 -25.63 9.02
CA GLY A 181 -23.81 -26.38 8.76
C GLY A 181 -23.62 -27.75 8.11
N THR A 182 -22.39 -28.21 7.85
CA THR A 182 -22.15 -29.50 7.15
C THR A 182 -21.95 -30.71 8.07
N SER A 183 -21.94 -30.54 9.41
CA SER A 183 -21.95 -31.61 10.43
C SER A 183 -21.15 -32.89 10.07
N GLY A 184 -19.92 -32.75 9.58
CA GLY A 184 -19.04 -33.89 9.28
C GLY A 184 -19.28 -34.62 7.96
N SER A 185 -20.15 -34.14 7.08
CA SER A 185 -20.23 -34.63 5.70
C SER A 185 -19.18 -33.92 4.84
N ALA A 186 -18.08 -34.61 4.54
CA ALA A 186 -17.06 -34.12 3.62
C ALA A 186 -17.70 -33.84 2.24
N SER A 187 -17.83 -32.57 1.87
CA SER A 187 -18.16 -32.17 0.51
C SER A 187 -16.87 -32.09 -0.30
N SER A 188 -16.63 -33.11 -1.12
CA SER A 188 -15.55 -33.13 -2.09
C SER A 188 -15.74 -32.02 -3.13
N ASN A 189 -14.72 -31.17 -3.28
CA ASN A 189 -14.33 -30.49 -4.51
C ASN A 189 -15.43 -29.68 -5.25
N SER A 190 -15.52 -28.37 -5.02
CA SER A 190 -16.22 -27.46 -5.95
C SER A 190 -15.23 -26.66 -6.77
N THR A 191 -14.88 -27.25 -7.92
CA THR A 191 -14.42 -26.54 -9.12
C THR A 191 -15.43 -25.45 -9.49
N ALA A 192 -14.90 -24.34 -9.99
CA ALA A 192 -15.61 -23.22 -10.60
C ALA A 192 -16.92 -23.62 -11.33
N VAL A 193 -18.02 -22.97 -10.94
CA VAL A 193 -19.21 -22.85 -11.78
C VAL A 193 -19.24 -21.45 -12.36
N SER A 194 -18.86 -21.36 -13.64
CA SER A 194 -19.23 -20.24 -14.50
C SER A 194 -20.75 -20.12 -14.57
N SER A 195 -21.21 -18.87 -14.55
CA SER A 195 -22.61 -18.47 -14.65
C SER A 195 -23.34 -19.13 -15.83
N SER A 196 -24.56 -19.59 -15.58
CA SER A 196 -25.64 -19.51 -16.56
C SER A 196 -26.88 -19.01 -15.84
N VAL A 197 -27.42 -17.94 -16.39
CA VAL A 197 -28.49 -17.10 -15.86
C VAL A 197 -29.86 -17.80 -15.93
N VAL A 198 -30.63 -17.53 -14.88
CA VAL A 198 -32.09 -17.43 -14.72
C VAL A 198 -33.00 -18.62 -15.05
N ALA A 199 -33.80 -19.03 -14.06
CA ALA A 199 -35.24 -19.13 -14.23
C ALA A 199 -35.99 -19.01 -12.89
N ASP A 200 -36.91 -18.06 -12.93
CA ASP A 200 -37.92 -17.62 -11.98
C ASP A 200 -38.90 -18.73 -11.56
N VAL A 201 -39.44 -18.64 -10.34
CA VAL A 201 -40.50 -19.50 -9.83
C VAL A 201 -41.84 -18.93 -10.25
N THR A 202 -42.50 -19.70 -11.11
CA THR A 202 -43.89 -19.58 -11.57
C THR A 202 -44.90 -19.03 -10.57
N SER A 203 -45.75 -18.11 -11.04
CA SER A 203 -47.17 -18.12 -10.65
C SER A 203 -48.09 -17.80 -11.82
N ALA A 204 -49.12 -18.64 -11.92
CA ALA A 204 -50.42 -18.43 -12.55
C ALA A 204 -50.55 -18.42 -14.09
N ALA A 205 -51.06 -19.57 -14.55
CA ALA A 205 -52.35 -19.70 -15.26
C ALA A 205 -52.39 -19.62 -16.80
N ASN A 206 -52.82 -20.79 -17.32
CA ASN A 206 -53.79 -21.01 -18.39
C ASN A 206 -53.37 -21.07 -19.88
N LEU A 207 -53.68 -22.27 -20.41
CA LEU A 207 -54.36 -22.58 -21.68
C LEU A 207 -53.55 -22.62 -22.99
N ALA A 208 -53.20 -23.86 -23.34
CA ALA A 208 -53.53 -24.57 -24.59
C ALA A 208 -53.59 -23.81 -25.93
N VAL A 209 -52.86 -24.29 -26.95
CA VAL A 209 -53.42 -25.05 -28.09
C VAL A 209 -52.32 -25.41 -29.10
N GLU A 210 -52.55 -26.55 -29.74
CA GLU A 210 -51.73 -27.36 -30.65
C GLU A 210 -51.86 -26.92 -32.13
N THR A 211 -50.98 -27.49 -32.99
CA THR A 211 -51.11 -27.80 -34.44
C THR A 211 -50.66 -26.83 -35.57
N GLU A 212 -49.58 -27.26 -36.25
CA GLU A 212 -49.42 -27.64 -37.68
C GLU A 212 -49.59 -26.67 -38.90
N SER A 213 -48.62 -26.81 -39.83
CA SER A 213 -48.70 -26.90 -41.32
C SER A 213 -48.46 -25.68 -42.26
N LEU A 214 -47.23 -25.64 -42.83
CA LEU A 214 -46.76 -25.61 -44.26
C LEU A 214 -47.25 -24.57 -45.34
N PRO A 215 -46.47 -24.33 -46.46
CA PRO A 215 -46.25 -23.06 -47.20
C PRO A 215 -46.89 -23.04 -48.65
N PRO A 216 -46.60 -22.15 -49.65
CA PRO A 216 -45.30 -21.94 -50.39
C PRO A 216 -45.01 -20.57 -51.11
N CYS A 217 -43.84 -20.51 -51.81
CA CYS A 217 -43.34 -19.60 -52.88
C CYS A 217 -42.78 -18.20 -52.52
N GLY A 218 -41.61 -17.71 -52.98
CA GLY A 218 -40.57 -18.20 -53.91
C GLY A 218 -39.51 -17.10 -54.24
N SER A 219 -38.38 -17.52 -54.82
CA SER A 219 -37.37 -16.78 -55.62
C SER A 219 -36.04 -16.33 -54.97
N VAL A 220 -34.94 -16.85 -55.56
CA VAL A 220 -33.49 -16.54 -55.44
C VAL A 220 -33.05 -15.82 -56.73
N PRO A 221 -31.92 -15.06 -56.82
CA PRO A 221 -30.59 -15.69 -57.00
C PRO A 221 -29.36 -14.91 -56.48
N THR A 222 -28.25 -15.66 -56.46
CA THR A 222 -26.85 -15.37 -56.12
C THR A 222 -26.10 -14.54 -57.18
N LEU A 223 -25.10 -13.75 -56.77
CA LEU A 223 -24.01 -13.25 -57.62
C LEU A 223 -22.63 -13.51 -56.98
N THR A 224 -21.70 -14.00 -57.80
CA THR A 224 -20.30 -14.36 -57.53
C THR A 224 -19.33 -13.26 -57.97
N ILE A 225 -18.15 -13.16 -57.34
CA ILE A 225 -16.94 -12.59 -57.96
C ILE A 225 -15.76 -13.54 -57.69
N SER A 226 -15.01 -13.82 -58.76
CA SER A 226 -13.75 -14.56 -58.80
C SER A 226 -12.61 -13.58 -59.12
N ASP A 227 -11.39 -13.82 -58.62
CA ASP A 227 -10.19 -13.76 -59.46
C ASP A 227 -8.97 -14.52 -58.89
N THR A 228 -8.71 -15.67 -59.51
CA THR A 228 -7.48 -16.14 -60.18
C THR A 228 -6.07 -15.84 -59.61
N SER A 229 -5.38 -16.91 -59.18
CA SER A 229 -3.91 -17.08 -59.00
C SER A 229 -3.13 -17.25 -60.32
N VAL A 230 -1.79 -17.01 -60.41
CA VAL A 230 -0.61 -17.93 -60.66
C VAL A 230 0.75 -17.10 -60.84
N PRO A 231 2.01 -17.63 -61.04
CA PRO A 231 3.13 -17.66 -60.06
C PRO A 231 4.57 -17.19 -60.50
N SER A 232 5.58 -17.36 -59.60
CA SER A 232 7.01 -17.79 -59.79
C SER A 232 8.20 -16.83 -60.07
N ASN A 233 9.21 -16.91 -59.15
CA ASN A 233 10.71 -16.89 -59.24
C ASN A 233 11.43 -15.69 -59.93
N THR A 234 12.59 -15.15 -59.54
CA THR A 234 13.83 -15.65 -58.89
C THR A 234 14.75 -14.45 -58.52
N ASP A 235 15.52 -14.57 -57.44
CA ASP A 235 16.80 -13.91 -57.06
C ASP A 235 17.17 -12.47 -57.50
N ALA A 236 17.39 -11.60 -56.49
CA ALA A 236 18.70 -11.01 -56.21
C ALA A 236 18.70 -10.26 -54.86
N ILE A 237 19.57 -10.69 -53.94
CA ILE A 237 19.97 -9.96 -52.74
C ILE A 237 20.87 -8.79 -53.16
N THR A 238 20.49 -7.57 -52.77
CA THR A 238 21.44 -6.47 -52.55
C THR A 238 21.12 -5.77 -51.23
N LEU A 239 21.98 -5.99 -50.24
CA LEU A 239 22.10 -5.16 -49.04
C LEU A 239 22.65 -3.78 -49.43
N SER A 240 21.93 -2.73 -49.04
CA SER A 240 22.51 -1.41 -48.80
C SER A 240 21.93 -0.87 -47.49
N VAL A 241 22.73 -0.95 -46.43
CA VAL A 241 22.44 -0.30 -45.15
C VAL A 241 22.79 1.18 -45.29
N SER A 242 21.81 2.05 -45.10
CA SER A 242 22.02 3.49 -44.93
C SER A 242 20.92 4.03 -44.02
N GLY A 243 21.28 4.30 -42.77
CA GLY A 243 20.79 5.41 -41.94
C GLY A 243 19.29 5.58 -41.70
N THR A 244 18.94 5.52 -40.41
CA THR A 244 17.72 6.01 -39.74
C THR A 244 16.42 5.29 -40.10
N ALA A 245 15.94 4.47 -39.16
CA ALA A 245 14.58 3.99 -39.10
C ALA A 245 13.63 5.19 -39.11
N ALA A 246 13.09 5.52 -40.29
CA ALA A 246 11.93 6.36 -40.39
C ALA A 246 10.77 5.58 -39.78
N ALA A 247 10.14 6.15 -38.75
CA ALA A 247 8.95 5.62 -38.12
C ALA A 247 7.92 5.26 -39.19
N VAL A 248 7.62 3.97 -39.31
CA VAL A 248 6.45 3.50 -40.03
C VAL A 248 5.23 4.04 -39.28
N THR A 249 4.59 5.06 -39.84
CA THR A 249 3.35 5.60 -39.27
C THR A 249 2.29 4.52 -39.40
N ALA A 250 2.01 3.84 -38.29
CA ALA A 250 0.97 2.82 -38.25
C ALA A 250 -0.39 3.52 -38.39
N SER A 251 -1.17 3.13 -39.40
CA SER A 251 -2.53 3.62 -39.61
C SER A 251 -3.50 2.60 -39.04
N SER A 252 -4.36 3.01 -38.10
CA SER A 252 -5.40 2.17 -37.52
C SER A 252 -6.37 1.68 -38.60
N THR A 253 -6.65 0.37 -38.64
CA THR A 253 -7.66 -0.20 -39.56
C THR A 253 -9.08 -0.19 -38.98
N ALA A 254 -9.22 0.17 -37.70
CA ALA A 254 -10.50 0.29 -37.03
C ALA A 254 -11.22 1.59 -37.44
N SER A 255 -12.49 1.48 -37.83
CA SER A 255 -13.37 2.63 -38.05
C SER A 255 -13.68 3.33 -36.73
N SER A 256 -13.66 4.67 -36.70
CA SER A 256 -13.88 5.51 -35.50
C SER A 256 -15.16 5.17 -34.72
N GLY A 257 -16.22 4.71 -35.42
CA GLY A 257 -17.46 4.26 -34.78
C GLY A 257 -17.33 3.01 -33.89
N SER A 258 -16.26 2.22 -34.03
CA SER A 258 -16.06 0.97 -33.28
C SER A 258 -15.16 1.12 -32.06
N ILE A 259 -14.30 2.13 -32.06
CA ILE A 259 -13.33 2.40 -30.98
C ILE A 259 -13.70 3.65 -30.16
N GLY A 260 -14.59 4.50 -30.67
CA GLY A 260 -15.04 5.74 -30.03
C GLY A 260 -14.29 6.98 -30.51
N ASP A 261 -14.80 8.15 -30.12
CA ASP A 261 -14.19 9.46 -30.35
C ASP A 261 -13.23 9.83 -29.21
N PHE A 262 -11.94 9.99 -29.53
CA PHE A 262 -10.89 10.37 -28.58
C PHE A 262 -10.80 11.89 -28.36
N GLY A 263 -11.72 12.66 -28.96
CA GLY A 263 -11.80 14.10 -28.83
C GLY A 263 -10.60 14.81 -29.45
N SER A 264 -9.89 15.64 -28.69
CA SER A 264 -8.72 16.36 -29.19
C SER A 264 -7.44 15.53 -29.26
N CYS A 265 -7.46 14.31 -28.74
CA CYS A 265 -6.29 13.43 -28.71
C CYS A 265 -6.30 12.42 -29.86
N SER A 266 -5.11 11.97 -30.23
CA SER A 266 -4.94 10.88 -31.19
C SER A 266 -5.38 9.54 -30.60
N VAL A 267 -5.55 8.53 -31.46
CA VAL A 267 -5.80 7.15 -31.02
C VAL A 267 -4.61 6.68 -30.17
N PRO A 268 -4.84 6.15 -28.96
CA PRO A 268 -3.75 5.65 -28.11
C PRO A 268 -2.90 4.60 -28.85
N GLN A 269 -1.59 4.81 -28.84
CA GLN A 269 -0.59 3.87 -29.33
C GLN A 269 0.64 3.90 -28.43
N ILE A 270 1.15 2.72 -28.07
CA ILE A 270 2.35 2.55 -27.26
C ILE A 270 3.44 1.92 -28.12
N GLU A 271 4.67 2.40 -27.98
CA GLU A 271 5.87 1.75 -28.50
C GLU A 271 6.70 1.14 -27.39
N PHE A 272 7.47 0.10 -27.74
CA PHE A 272 8.39 -0.59 -26.84
C PHE A 272 9.79 -0.66 -27.47
N GLY A 273 10.82 -0.37 -26.69
CA GLY A 273 12.19 -0.37 -27.19
C GLY A 273 13.20 0.19 -26.20
N VAL A 274 14.46 0.23 -26.62
CA VAL A 274 15.59 0.81 -25.87
C VAL A 274 15.82 2.27 -26.25
N GLY A 275 16.48 3.02 -25.37
CA GLY A 275 16.95 4.37 -25.67
C GLY A 275 15.93 5.48 -25.45
N PHE A 276 14.73 5.16 -24.97
CA PHE A 276 13.77 6.16 -24.51
C PHE A 276 14.27 6.84 -23.24
N ASP A 277 14.12 8.17 -23.14
CA ASP A 277 14.63 9.02 -22.04
C ASP A 277 16.08 8.72 -21.60
N ASN A 278 16.95 8.39 -22.55
CA ASN A 278 18.35 8.02 -22.29
C ASN A 278 18.52 6.78 -21.39
N ARG A 279 17.50 5.94 -21.30
CA ARG A 279 17.52 4.65 -20.59
C ARG A 279 18.18 3.58 -21.45
N LYS A 280 18.81 2.60 -20.79
CA LYS A 280 19.51 1.50 -21.48
C LYS A 280 18.60 0.28 -21.63
N GLU A 281 17.73 0.09 -20.66
CA GLU A 281 16.71 -0.94 -20.64
C GLU A 281 15.63 -0.71 -21.69
N THR A 282 14.92 -1.79 -22.02
CA THR A 282 13.68 -1.68 -22.79
C THR A 282 12.57 -1.05 -21.92
N SER A 283 11.79 -0.15 -22.52
CA SER A 283 10.70 0.56 -21.85
C SER A 283 9.57 0.88 -22.83
N PHE A 284 8.42 1.26 -22.28
CA PHE A 284 7.21 1.65 -22.99
C PHE A 284 7.06 3.16 -22.98
N GLN A 285 6.63 3.76 -24.09
CA GLN A 285 6.21 5.17 -24.11
C GLN A 285 5.05 5.39 -25.10
N PRO A 286 4.25 6.46 -24.92
CA PRO A 286 3.28 6.87 -25.92
C PRO A 286 3.99 7.29 -27.22
N VAL A 287 3.45 6.84 -28.36
CA VAL A 287 3.95 7.26 -29.68
C VAL A 287 3.64 8.73 -29.93
N ASP A 288 2.41 9.17 -29.62
CA ASP A 288 2.02 10.57 -29.74
C ASP A 288 2.22 11.32 -28.43
N GLN A 289 3.42 11.87 -28.28
CA GLN A 289 3.81 12.71 -27.14
C GLN A 289 3.07 14.05 -27.06
N THR A 290 2.31 14.44 -28.10
CA THR A 290 1.50 15.68 -28.07
C THR A 290 0.16 15.46 -27.36
N SER A 291 -0.51 14.34 -27.65
CA SER A 291 -1.73 13.93 -26.96
C SER A 291 -1.44 13.32 -25.59
N TYR A 292 -0.31 12.61 -25.47
CA TYR A 292 0.08 11.85 -24.30
C TYR A 292 1.51 12.17 -23.90
N ASN A 293 1.73 13.36 -23.34
CA ASN A 293 3.03 13.81 -22.88
C ASN A 293 3.45 13.06 -21.60
N HIS A 294 4.07 11.90 -21.79
CA HIS A 294 4.57 11.06 -20.72
C HIS A 294 5.89 10.42 -21.14
N GLY A 295 6.86 10.42 -20.23
CA GLY A 295 8.11 9.73 -20.42
C GLY A 295 7.93 8.21 -20.49
N SER A 296 9.03 7.52 -20.77
CA SER A 296 9.11 6.08 -20.81
C SER A 296 9.05 5.44 -19.43
N ALA A 297 8.37 4.29 -19.34
CA ALA A 297 8.27 3.50 -18.11
C ALA A 297 8.59 2.03 -18.39
N GLN A 298 9.15 1.33 -17.40
CA GLN A 298 9.35 -0.13 -17.50
C GLN A 298 8.05 -0.91 -17.25
N ASN A 299 7.10 -0.32 -16.52
CA ASN A 299 5.77 -0.88 -16.34
C ASN A 299 4.81 -0.19 -17.29
N ILE A 300 4.15 -0.97 -18.15
CA ILE A 300 3.19 -0.46 -19.14
C ILE A 300 1.97 0.15 -18.46
N ASP A 301 1.58 -0.31 -17.26
CA ASP A 301 0.42 0.18 -16.51
C ASP A 301 0.49 1.68 -16.24
N ILE A 302 1.71 2.20 -16.02
CA ILE A 302 1.95 3.63 -15.81
C ILE A 302 1.58 4.41 -17.08
N ILE A 303 1.97 3.88 -18.24
CA ILE A 303 1.69 4.51 -19.54
C ILE A 303 0.20 4.41 -19.88
N THR A 304 -0.38 3.22 -19.73
CA THR A 304 -1.78 2.98 -20.12
C THR A 304 -2.75 3.71 -19.20
N GLN A 305 -2.48 3.74 -17.89
CA GLN A 305 -3.26 4.53 -16.92
C GLN A 305 -3.19 6.02 -17.27
N PHE A 306 -2.00 6.55 -17.49
CA PHE A 306 -1.84 7.94 -17.89
C PHE A 306 -2.62 8.25 -19.18
N MET A 307 -2.49 7.42 -20.22
CA MET A 307 -3.17 7.65 -21.50
C MET A 307 -4.70 7.62 -21.33
N CYS A 308 -5.25 6.66 -20.59
CA CYS A 308 -6.69 6.60 -20.34
C CYS A 308 -7.19 7.74 -19.45
N ASP A 309 -6.38 8.20 -18.48
CA ASP A 309 -6.70 9.37 -17.66
C ASP A 309 -6.67 10.67 -18.49
N GLN A 310 -5.76 10.81 -19.46
CA GLN A 310 -5.74 11.96 -20.37
C GLN A 310 -7.00 12.01 -21.23
N LEU A 311 -7.50 10.86 -21.70
CA LEU A 311 -8.76 10.79 -22.45
C LEU A 311 -9.95 11.34 -21.65
N VAL A 312 -9.95 11.13 -20.32
CA VAL A 312 -10.99 11.62 -19.42
C VAL A 312 -10.84 13.09 -19.09
N ASN A 313 -9.62 13.50 -18.71
CA ASN A 313 -9.40 14.80 -18.08
C ASN A 313 -9.09 15.92 -19.08
N THR A 314 -8.52 15.58 -20.24
CA THR A 314 -7.94 16.57 -21.15
C THR A 314 -8.55 16.48 -22.55
N CYS A 315 -8.69 15.28 -23.09
CA CYS A 315 -9.02 15.08 -24.50
C CYS A 315 -10.51 15.27 -24.82
N GLY A 316 -11.38 15.18 -23.81
CA GLY A 316 -12.83 15.22 -24.01
C GLY A 316 -13.38 13.99 -24.74
N ALA A 317 -12.75 12.82 -24.53
CA ALA A 317 -13.15 11.59 -25.20
C ALA A 317 -14.56 11.13 -24.80
N ASP A 318 -15.23 10.45 -25.72
CA ASP A 318 -16.55 9.89 -25.48
C ASP A 318 -16.50 8.62 -24.60
N ALA A 319 -17.67 8.14 -24.19
CA ALA A 319 -17.77 6.95 -23.34
C ALA A 319 -17.25 5.67 -24.03
N THR A 320 -17.35 5.59 -25.35
CA THR A 320 -16.87 4.45 -26.13
C THR A 320 -15.35 4.44 -26.17
N ALA A 321 -14.70 5.58 -26.40
CA ALA A 321 -13.24 5.73 -26.39
C ALA A 321 -12.65 5.41 -25.02
N LYS A 322 -13.31 5.85 -23.94
CA LYS A 322 -12.94 5.50 -22.57
C LYS A 322 -13.04 4.01 -22.31
N ALA A 323 -14.14 3.38 -22.73
CA ALA A 323 -14.32 1.94 -22.61
C ALA A 323 -13.32 1.14 -23.47
N THR A 324 -12.99 1.62 -24.67
CA THR A 324 -11.97 1.01 -25.53
C THR A 324 -10.59 1.13 -24.91
N CYS A 325 -10.26 2.27 -24.27
CA CYS A 325 -9.00 2.43 -23.55
C CYS A 325 -8.90 1.46 -22.36
N ALA A 326 -9.97 1.30 -21.58
CA ALA A 326 -10.02 0.33 -20.48
C ALA A 326 -9.88 -1.13 -20.99
N LYS A 327 -10.45 -1.45 -22.16
CA LYS A 327 -10.22 -2.75 -22.82
C LYS A 327 -8.78 -2.93 -23.26
N ALA A 328 -8.14 -1.87 -23.75
CA ALA A 328 -6.74 -1.91 -24.16
C ALA A 328 -5.81 -2.10 -22.96
N GLN A 329 -6.11 -1.46 -21.81
CA GLN A 329 -5.45 -1.73 -20.53
C GLN A 329 -5.55 -3.20 -20.14
N ALA A 330 -6.78 -3.72 -20.06
CA ALA A 330 -7.01 -5.12 -19.71
C ALA A 330 -6.33 -6.10 -20.69
N ALA A 331 -6.26 -5.76 -21.98
CA ALA A 331 -5.54 -6.57 -22.96
C ALA A 331 -4.03 -6.57 -22.69
N ALA A 332 -3.43 -5.41 -22.41
CA ALA A 332 -2.02 -5.27 -22.07
C ALA A 332 -1.63 -6.10 -20.84
N ASP A 333 -2.52 -6.15 -19.83
CA ASP A 333 -2.31 -6.87 -18.56
C ASP A 333 -2.25 -8.40 -18.74
N THR A 334 -2.79 -8.92 -19.85
CA THR A 334 -2.67 -10.36 -20.19
C THR A 334 -1.31 -10.73 -20.79
N GLY A 335 -0.53 -9.73 -21.20
CA GLY A 335 0.80 -9.93 -21.76
C GLY A 335 1.84 -10.20 -20.69
N THR A 336 2.91 -10.90 -21.07
CA THR A 336 4.07 -11.11 -20.18
C THR A 336 4.63 -9.76 -19.71
N ALA A 337 4.72 -9.57 -18.40
CA ALA A 337 5.16 -8.30 -17.82
C ALA A 337 6.54 -7.85 -18.33
N LYS A 338 6.69 -6.54 -18.54
CA LYS A 338 7.91 -5.85 -19.00
C LYS A 338 8.42 -6.33 -20.36
N ASN A 339 7.52 -6.81 -21.21
CA ASN A 339 7.83 -7.32 -22.54
C ASN A 339 6.96 -6.60 -23.59
N GLY A 340 7.47 -6.47 -24.82
CA GLY A 340 6.77 -5.87 -25.94
C GLY A 340 5.40 -6.48 -26.25
N ILE A 341 5.14 -7.73 -25.87
CA ILE A 341 3.80 -8.36 -25.97
C ILE A 341 2.70 -7.50 -25.34
N GLN A 342 2.97 -6.80 -24.23
CA GLN A 342 1.96 -5.96 -23.59
C GLN A 342 1.58 -4.76 -24.47
N ALA A 343 2.56 -4.15 -25.15
CA ALA A 343 2.30 -3.06 -26.10
C ALA A 343 1.57 -3.57 -27.35
N ASP A 344 1.89 -4.76 -27.83
CA ASP A 344 1.19 -5.39 -28.95
C ASP A 344 -0.29 -5.65 -28.62
N LEU A 345 -0.57 -6.18 -27.43
CA LEU A 345 -1.94 -6.43 -26.98
C LEU A 345 -2.73 -5.13 -26.78
N PHE A 346 -2.09 -4.09 -26.23
CA PHE A 346 -2.69 -2.76 -26.11
C PHE A 346 -3.06 -2.18 -27.49
N ASN A 347 -2.08 -2.13 -28.40
CA ASN A 347 -2.23 -1.57 -29.73
C ASN A 347 -3.29 -2.32 -30.55
N ALA A 348 -3.37 -3.64 -30.39
CA ALA A 348 -4.32 -4.49 -31.10
C ALA A 348 -5.78 -4.10 -30.82
N VAL A 349 -6.11 -3.62 -29.62
CA VAL A 349 -7.47 -3.17 -29.27
C VAL A 349 -7.90 -1.95 -30.09
N PHE A 350 -6.95 -1.12 -30.51
CA PHE A 350 -7.20 0.02 -31.39
C PHE A 350 -7.09 -0.33 -32.89
N GLY A 351 -6.93 -1.61 -33.21
CA GLY A 351 -6.72 -2.09 -34.58
C GLY A 351 -5.36 -1.68 -35.15
N ILE A 352 -4.38 -1.47 -34.28
CA ILE A 352 -2.98 -1.19 -34.61
C ILE A 352 -2.20 -2.49 -34.41
N THR A 353 -1.54 -2.98 -35.46
CA THR A 353 -0.69 -4.17 -35.37
C THR A 353 0.75 -3.74 -35.15
N THR A 354 1.34 -4.23 -34.06
CA THR A 354 2.77 -4.13 -33.76
C THR A 354 3.33 -5.53 -33.48
N ASP A 355 4.66 -5.66 -33.49
CA ASP A 355 5.38 -6.93 -33.28
C ASP A 355 6.55 -6.72 -32.32
N PHE A 356 6.28 -6.04 -31.21
CA PHE A 356 7.27 -5.78 -30.16
C PHE A 356 7.59 -7.05 -29.35
N ALA A 357 6.74 -8.07 -29.40
CA ALA A 357 6.99 -9.41 -28.87
C ALA A 357 8.28 -10.05 -29.41
N ALA A 358 8.67 -9.67 -30.64
CA ALA A 358 9.91 -10.12 -31.27
C ALA A 358 11.15 -9.37 -30.77
N ASP A 359 10.99 -8.22 -30.10
CA ASP A 359 12.11 -7.45 -29.58
C ASP A 359 12.71 -8.08 -28.33
N ALA A 360 14.03 -7.98 -28.20
CA ALA A 360 14.75 -8.48 -27.04
C ALA A 360 14.51 -7.56 -25.83
N VAL A 361 14.27 -8.17 -24.67
CA VAL A 361 14.15 -7.42 -23.40
C VAL A 361 15.54 -7.10 -22.89
N VAL A 362 15.80 -5.83 -22.57
CA VAL A 362 17.11 -5.33 -22.12
C VAL A 362 17.01 -4.80 -20.68
N ASP A 363 17.95 -5.16 -19.82
CA ASP A 363 18.05 -4.70 -18.43
C ASP A 363 18.68 -3.31 -18.28
N ASP A 364 18.68 -2.77 -17.06
CA ASP A 364 19.19 -1.43 -16.73
C ASP A 364 20.71 -1.29 -16.96
N GLN A 365 21.42 -2.40 -17.18
CA GLN A 365 22.84 -2.41 -17.52
C GLN A 365 23.08 -2.47 -19.03
N GLY A 366 22.02 -2.64 -19.83
CA GLY A 366 22.08 -2.75 -21.30
C GLY A 366 22.29 -4.18 -21.79
N ASN A 367 22.09 -5.20 -20.95
CA ASN A 367 22.20 -6.59 -21.35
C ASN A 367 20.84 -7.16 -21.75
N THR A 368 20.82 -8.01 -22.79
CA THR A 368 19.62 -8.73 -23.20
C THR A 368 19.31 -9.85 -22.20
N ILE A 369 18.16 -9.78 -21.52
CA ILE A 369 17.71 -10.76 -20.52
C ILE A 369 16.68 -11.77 -21.06
N SER A 370 16.09 -11.49 -22.22
CA SER A 370 15.28 -12.45 -22.97
C SER A 370 15.35 -12.17 -24.47
N SER A 371 15.50 -13.22 -25.27
CA SER A 371 15.39 -13.17 -26.74
C SER A 371 13.91 -13.28 -27.14
N GLY A 372 13.40 -12.30 -27.88
CA GLY A 372 11.98 -12.21 -28.28
C GLY A 372 11.44 -13.51 -28.89
N LEU A 373 10.19 -13.82 -28.57
CA LEU A 373 9.52 -15.04 -29.02
C LEU A 373 8.81 -14.74 -30.34
N SER A 374 9.46 -15.08 -31.46
CA SER A 374 8.86 -15.02 -32.79
C SER A 374 7.71 -16.04 -32.87
N THR A 375 6.46 -15.59 -32.80
CA THR A 375 5.29 -16.43 -33.07
C THR A 375 4.94 -16.42 -34.55
N THR A 376 5.62 -17.27 -35.32
CA THR A 376 5.04 -17.79 -36.57
C THR A 376 4.48 -19.18 -36.27
N PRO A 377 3.18 -19.46 -36.52
CA PRO A 377 2.57 -20.71 -36.06
C PRO A 377 3.02 -21.88 -36.94
N THR A 378 3.56 -22.93 -36.33
CA THR A 378 3.59 -24.26 -36.94
C THR A 378 3.23 -25.29 -35.88
N ALA A 379 2.17 -26.04 -36.16
CA ALA A 379 1.58 -27.05 -35.29
C ALA A 379 2.51 -28.25 -35.09
N ALA A 380 2.59 -28.77 -33.86
CA ALA A 380 2.95 -30.16 -33.61
C ALA A 380 2.26 -30.68 -32.34
N VAL A 381 1.49 -31.74 -32.54
CA VAL A 381 0.80 -32.58 -31.56
C VAL A 381 1.79 -33.50 -30.83
N SER A 382 1.55 -33.81 -29.55
CA SER A 382 1.37 -35.20 -29.06
C SER A 382 1.24 -35.29 -27.53
N SER A 383 0.30 -36.14 -27.17
CA SER A 383 -0.04 -36.79 -25.90
C SER A 383 1.10 -37.58 -25.25
N ASP A 384 1.11 -37.73 -23.92
CA ASP A 384 0.66 -38.97 -23.26
C ASP A 384 0.57 -38.82 -21.72
N ALA A 385 -0.23 -39.72 -21.13
CA ALA A 385 -0.63 -39.81 -19.73
C ALA A 385 0.13 -40.92 -18.95
N ALA A 386 -0.32 -41.12 -17.70
CA ALA A 386 -0.06 -42.19 -16.72
C ALA A 386 0.87 -41.78 -15.55
N SER A 387 0.40 -41.62 -14.30
CA SER A 387 -0.30 -42.53 -13.35
C SER A 387 0.63 -43.54 -12.66
N ALA A 388 0.72 -43.46 -11.34
CA ALA A 388 0.99 -44.60 -10.44
C ALA A 388 0.59 -44.29 -8.98
N THR A 389 0.22 -45.36 -8.30
CA THR A 389 -0.70 -45.56 -7.16
C THR A 389 -0.02 -45.90 -5.82
N VAL A 390 -0.70 -45.56 -4.70
CA VAL A 390 -0.94 -46.35 -3.45
C VAL A 390 0.31 -46.64 -2.56
N GLU A 391 0.34 -46.43 -1.23
CA GLU A 391 -0.41 -47.16 -0.19
C GLU A 391 -0.20 -46.54 1.23
N ALA A 392 -1.12 -46.90 2.13
CA ALA A 392 -1.34 -46.38 3.48
C ALA A 392 -0.53 -47.06 4.59
N ILE A 393 -0.30 -46.37 5.72
CA ILE A 393 -0.10 -46.98 7.05
C ILE A 393 -0.74 -46.10 8.14
N THR A 394 -1.63 -46.71 8.92
CA THR A 394 -2.29 -46.23 10.14
C THR A 394 -1.35 -46.26 11.35
N THR A 395 -1.53 -45.39 12.34
CA THR A 395 -1.60 -45.73 13.79
C THR A 395 -2.05 -44.49 14.60
N ALA A 396 -3.04 -44.70 15.46
CA ALA A 396 -3.56 -43.74 16.44
C ALA A 396 -2.75 -43.77 17.75
N ALA A 397 -2.61 -42.62 18.43
CA ALA A 397 -2.56 -42.53 19.90
C ALA A 397 -2.79 -41.08 20.37
N THR A 398 -3.52 -41.00 21.47
CA THR A 398 -4.22 -39.87 22.09
C THR A 398 -3.42 -39.23 23.24
N GLU A 399 -3.77 -37.97 23.59
CA GLU A 399 -3.66 -37.29 24.91
C GLU A 399 -2.26 -36.92 25.44
N ALA A 400 -2.03 -35.86 26.24
CA ALA A 400 -2.85 -34.80 26.85
C ALA A 400 -1.95 -33.59 27.19
N ALA A 401 -2.58 -32.42 27.29
CA ALA A 401 -2.03 -31.14 27.73
C ALA A 401 -1.72 -31.08 29.24
N THR A 402 -0.90 -30.12 29.66
CA THR A 402 -1.07 -29.35 30.92
C THR A 402 -0.19 -28.09 30.89
N GLU A 403 -0.82 -26.93 31.12
CA GLU A 403 -0.23 -25.60 31.35
C GLU A 403 0.49 -25.46 32.70
N VAL A 404 1.40 -24.47 32.80
CA VAL A 404 1.53 -23.64 34.03
C VAL A 404 1.92 -22.20 33.65
N ALA A 405 1.19 -21.24 34.23
CA ALA A 405 1.33 -19.79 34.06
C ALA A 405 2.22 -19.09 35.12
N SER A 406 2.48 -17.80 34.83
CA SER A 406 2.76 -16.63 35.71
C SER A 406 4.21 -16.29 36.13
N SER A 407 4.63 -15.05 35.86
CA SER A 407 4.48 -13.92 36.82
C SER A 407 4.96 -12.55 36.29
N THR A 408 4.28 -11.50 36.78
CA THR A 408 4.26 -10.08 36.41
C THR A 408 5.14 -9.20 37.33
N SER A 409 5.48 -7.97 36.92
CA SER A 409 5.64 -6.75 37.74
C SER A 409 5.77 -5.52 36.82
N ALA A 410 5.34 -4.28 37.07
CA ALA A 410 4.15 -3.64 37.69
C ALA A 410 4.30 -2.12 37.35
N ALA A 411 3.32 -1.50 36.71
CA ALA A 411 3.31 -0.06 36.39
C ALA A 411 2.56 0.75 37.48
N THR A 412 3.00 1.98 37.72
CA THR A 412 2.50 2.87 38.79
C THR A 412 1.29 3.66 38.29
N THR A 413 0.14 3.52 38.94
CA THR A 413 -1.10 4.25 38.63
C THR A 413 -1.15 5.60 39.37
N ALA A 414 -1.44 6.69 38.66
CA ALA A 414 -1.88 7.96 39.25
C ALA A 414 -3.37 8.20 38.93
N ALA A 415 -4.14 8.55 39.96
CA ALA A 415 -5.60 8.63 39.95
C ALA A 415 -6.12 9.94 39.32
N ALA A 416 -7.03 9.82 38.34
CA ALA A 416 -7.74 10.95 37.75
C ALA A 416 -8.98 11.34 38.57
N THR A 417 -9.18 12.65 38.78
CA THR A 417 -10.45 13.21 39.27
C THR A 417 -11.27 13.59 38.05
N ALA A 418 -12.32 12.82 37.75
CA ALA A 418 -13.15 13.00 36.56
C ALA A 418 -13.96 14.31 36.60
N ALA A 419 -13.83 15.12 35.54
CA ALA A 419 -14.75 16.23 35.26
C ALA A 419 -16.10 15.69 34.77
N SER A 420 -17.18 16.41 35.06
CA SER A 420 -18.56 16.02 34.73
C SER A 420 -18.77 15.96 33.20
N ASN A 421 -19.30 14.84 32.69
CA ASN A 421 -19.50 14.49 31.26
C ASN A 421 -20.15 15.57 30.36
N SER A 422 -20.76 16.63 30.91
CA SER A 422 -21.46 17.64 30.12
C SER A 422 -20.54 18.60 29.34
N ALA A 423 -19.25 18.72 29.71
CA ALA A 423 -18.34 19.70 29.09
C ALA A 423 -17.47 19.14 27.96
N ILE A 424 -17.21 17.84 27.96
CA ILE A 424 -16.34 17.16 26.97
C ILE A 424 -17.14 16.34 25.94
N GLY A 425 -18.43 16.13 26.17
CA GLY A 425 -19.33 15.37 25.31
C GLY A 425 -19.59 13.94 25.80
N ASP A 426 -20.58 13.28 25.20
CA ASP A 426 -20.89 11.87 25.41
C ASP A 426 -20.11 10.99 24.42
N PHE A 427 -19.29 10.08 24.95
CA PHE A 427 -18.48 9.14 24.16
C PHE A 427 -19.24 7.85 23.82
N GLY A 428 -20.51 7.75 24.20
CA GLY A 428 -21.39 6.63 23.92
C GLY A 428 -20.95 5.35 24.64
N SER A 429 -20.74 4.26 23.90
CA SER A 429 -20.32 2.97 24.49
C SER A 429 -18.82 2.92 24.85
N CYS A 430 -18.03 3.89 24.40
CA CYS A 430 -16.60 3.92 24.67
C CYS A 430 -16.25 4.74 25.90
N SER A 431 -15.12 4.39 26.52
CA SER A 431 -14.53 5.18 27.59
C SER A 431 -14.01 6.53 27.07
N VAL A 432 -13.72 7.45 27.99
CA VAL A 432 -13.05 8.71 27.64
C VAL A 432 -11.66 8.39 27.07
N PRO A 433 -11.28 8.93 25.89
CA PRO A 433 -9.97 8.69 25.31
C PRO A 433 -8.83 9.02 26.29
N GLN A 434 -7.93 8.06 26.49
CA GLN A 434 -6.70 8.24 27.25
C GLN A 434 -5.57 7.46 26.57
N ILE A 435 -4.41 8.10 26.43
CA ILE A 435 -3.19 7.52 25.87
C ILE A 435 -2.14 7.40 26.96
N GLU A 436 -1.40 6.29 26.96
CA GLU A 436 -0.18 6.12 27.75
C GLU A 436 1.07 6.13 26.87
N PHE A 437 2.22 6.45 27.48
CA PHE A 437 3.52 6.50 26.82
C PHE A 437 4.59 5.81 27.66
N GLY A 438 5.36 4.94 27.04
CA GLY A 438 6.40 4.17 27.70
C GLY A 438 7.03 3.09 26.84
N THR A 439 7.94 2.31 27.42
CA THR A 439 8.62 1.18 26.75
C THR A 439 7.90 -0.15 27.00
N GLY A 440 8.12 -1.13 26.12
CA GLY A 440 7.68 -2.50 26.33
C GLY A 440 6.27 -2.81 25.82
N PHE A 441 5.58 -1.83 25.24
CA PHE A 441 4.30 -2.06 24.58
C PHE A 441 4.48 -2.92 23.32
N ASP A 442 3.60 -3.91 23.12
CA ASP A 442 3.68 -4.93 22.05
C ASP A 442 5.06 -5.58 21.84
N GLY A 443 5.88 -5.66 22.89
CA GLY A 443 7.23 -6.22 22.81
C GLY A 443 8.27 -5.30 22.13
N ARG A 444 7.92 -4.03 21.89
CA ARG A 444 8.84 -2.98 21.42
C ARG A 444 9.85 -2.62 22.49
N LYS A 445 11.04 -2.20 22.05
CA LYS A 445 12.11 -1.75 22.95
C LYS A 445 12.07 -0.24 23.12
N GLU A 446 11.67 0.47 22.08
CA GLU A 446 11.51 1.90 22.06
C GLU A 446 10.33 2.37 22.93
N THR A 447 10.34 3.67 23.26
CA THR A 447 9.15 4.33 23.80
C THR A 447 8.08 4.47 22.73
N SER A 448 6.82 4.21 23.08
CA SER A 448 5.68 4.26 22.17
C SER A 448 4.39 4.66 22.88
N PHE A 449 3.39 5.04 22.09
CA PHE A 449 2.06 5.47 22.53
C PHE A 449 1.06 4.33 22.36
N GLU A 450 0.14 4.19 23.29
CA GLU A 450 -0.89 3.15 23.27
C GLU A 450 -2.18 3.64 23.94
N PRO A 451 -3.39 3.24 23.47
CA PRO A 451 -4.63 3.51 24.20
C PRO A 451 -4.66 2.75 25.52
N VAL A 452 -4.98 3.45 26.62
CA VAL A 452 -5.12 2.83 27.94
C VAL A 452 -6.28 1.83 27.97
N ASP A 453 -7.41 2.18 27.36
CA ASP A 453 -8.55 1.28 27.25
C ASP A 453 -8.59 0.58 25.89
N LYS A 454 -7.96 -0.60 25.85
CA LYS A 454 -7.96 -1.48 24.68
C LYS A 454 -9.31 -2.08 24.32
N THR A 455 -10.30 -2.00 25.22
CA THR A 455 -11.64 -2.53 24.93
C THR A 455 -12.44 -1.55 24.08
N SER A 456 -12.36 -0.25 24.40
CA SER A 456 -12.95 0.81 23.58
C SER A 456 -12.08 1.15 22.36
N TYR A 457 -10.76 1.04 22.52
CA TYR A 457 -9.78 1.45 21.52
C TYR A 457 -8.76 0.32 21.28
N ASN A 458 -9.19 -0.73 20.56
CA ASN A 458 -8.35 -1.87 20.25
C ASN A 458 -7.31 -1.56 19.17
N HIS A 459 -6.27 -0.83 19.55
CA HIS A 459 -5.13 -0.51 18.69
C HIS A 459 -3.84 -0.80 19.45
N GLY A 460 -2.84 -1.35 18.75
CA GLY A 460 -1.51 -1.56 19.30
C GLY A 460 -0.74 -0.26 19.57
N SER A 461 0.47 -0.40 20.04
CA SER A 461 1.44 0.68 20.24
C SER A 461 2.02 1.21 18.92
N ALA A 462 2.23 2.52 18.88
CA ALA A 462 2.87 3.20 17.76
C ALA A 462 3.88 4.25 18.26
N GLN A 463 4.95 4.47 17.50
CA GLN A 463 5.91 5.54 17.80
C GLN A 463 5.39 6.94 17.41
N ASN A 464 4.44 7.00 16.47
CA ASN A 464 3.78 8.25 16.12
C ASN A 464 2.40 8.30 16.77
N ILE A 465 2.18 9.29 17.62
CA ILE A 465 0.92 9.49 18.33
C ILE A 465 -0.26 9.75 17.39
N ASP A 466 -0.02 10.32 16.20
CA ASP A 466 -1.07 10.62 15.21
C ASP A 466 -1.83 9.37 14.79
N ILE A 467 -1.15 8.22 14.74
CA ILE A 467 -1.76 6.93 14.40
C ILE A 467 -2.75 6.52 15.49
N ILE A 468 -2.37 6.70 16.75
CA ILE A 468 -3.19 6.35 17.91
C ILE A 468 -4.38 7.31 18.04
N THR A 469 -4.13 8.62 17.96
CA THR A 469 -5.17 9.64 18.16
C THR A 469 -6.18 9.64 17.01
N GLN A 470 -5.72 9.44 15.77
CA GLN A 470 -6.59 9.26 14.61
C GLN A 470 -7.48 8.04 14.79
N PHE A 471 -6.90 6.89 15.15
CA PHE A 471 -7.68 5.69 15.41
C PHE A 471 -8.73 5.91 16.51
N MET A 472 -8.34 6.49 17.65
CA MET A 472 -9.26 6.72 18.77
C MET A 472 -10.41 7.65 18.39
N CYS A 473 -10.13 8.75 17.69
CA CYS A 473 -11.18 9.67 17.23
C CYS A 473 -12.07 9.03 16.14
N ASP A 474 -11.53 8.17 15.29
CA ASP A 474 -12.31 7.40 14.31
C ASP A 474 -13.21 6.35 14.99
N GLN A 475 -12.74 5.70 16.06
CA GLN A 475 -13.59 4.79 16.84
C GLN A 475 -14.78 5.51 17.47
N LEU A 476 -14.58 6.73 17.97
CA LEU A 476 -15.69 7.56 18.48
C LEU A 476 -16.78 7.81 17.43
N VAL A 477 -16.39 7.94 16.16
CA VAL A 477 -17.31 8.14 15.04
C VAL A 477 -18.00 6.86 14.61
N ASN A 478 -17.24 5.77 14.49
CA ASN A 478 -17.66 4.57 13.77
C ASN A 478 -18.28 3.50 14.68
N SER A 479 -17.83 3.41 15.95
CA SER A 479 -18.11 2.27 16.82
C SER A 479 -18.75 2.67 18.14
N CYS A 480 -18.40 3.84 18.67
CA CYS A 480 -18.81 4.23 20.02
C CYS A 480 -20.17 4.93 20.08
N GLY A 481 -20.66 5.45 18.96
CA GLY A 481 -21.89 6.26 18.94
C GLY A 481 -21.73 7.61 19.67
N ALA A 482 -20.52 8.18 19.67
CA ALA A 482 -20.23 9.42 20.37
C ALA A 482 -21.01 10.62 19.77
N ASP A 483 -21.34 11.58 20.61
CA ASP A 483 -22.03 12.80 20.20
C ASP A 483 -21.09 13.78 19.45
N ALA A 484 -21.66 14.83 18.87
CA ALA A 484 -20.90 15.84 18.13
C ALA A 484 -19.90 16.61 19.01
N THR A 485 -20.17 16.75 20.30
CA THR A 485 -19.29 17.44 21.26
C THR A 485 -18.07 16.58 21.55
N ALA A 486 -18.26 15.27 21.79
CA ALA A 486 -17.18 14.31 22.02
C ALA A 486 -16.25 14.20 20.81
N LYS A 487 -16.83 14.18 19.59
CA LYS A 487 -16.05 14.21 18.34
C LYS A 487 -15.22 15.48 18.20
N ALA A 488 -15.82 16.65 18.47
CA ALA A 488 -15.11 17.93 18.44
C ALA A 488 -14.04 18.04 19.54
N THR A 489 -14.28 17.47 20.72
CA THR A 489 -13.30 17.39 21.80
C THR A 489 -12.13 16.49 21.40
N CYS A 490 -12.38 15.35 20.74
CA CYS A 490 -11.33 14.47 20.25
C CYS A 490 -10.46 15.15 19.18
N ALA A 491 -11.07 15.86 18.22
CA ALA A 491 -10.32 16.65 17.24
C ALA A 491 -9.46 17.75 17.88
N LYS A 492 -9.93 18.37 18.97
CA LYS A 492 -9.12 19.31 19.76
C LYS A 492 -7.97 18.62 20.48
N ALA A 493 -8.18 17.40 20.97
CA ALA A 493 -7.15 16.61 21.63
C ALA A 493 -6.06 16.20 20.63
N GLN A 494 -6.41 15.83 19.39
CA GLN A 494 -5.46 15.63 18.29
C GLN A 494 -4.62 16.89 18.05
N ALA A 495 -5.29 18.02 17.82
CA ALA A 495 -4.59 19.28 17.57
C ALA A 495 -3.70 19.72 18.76
N ALA A 496 -4.07 19.37 20.00
CA ALA A 496 -3.22 19.63 21.17
C ALA A 496 -1.99 18.72 21.18
N ALA A 497 -2.14 17.42 20.89
CA ALA A 497 -1.04 16.48 20.78
C ALA A 497 0.00 16.91 19.72
N ASP A 498 -0.47 17.47 18.60
CA ASP A 498 0.38 17.96 17.50
C ASP A 498 1.26 19.16 17.89
N THR A 499 0.96 19.84 19.00
CA THR A 499 1.79 20.94 19.51
C THR A 499 2.95 20.46 20.40
N GLY A 500 2.92 19.20 20.83
CA GLY A 500 4.01 18.60 21.59
C GLY A 500 5.20 18.24 20.71
N THR A 501 6.38 18.10 21.31
CA THR A 501 7.55 17.58 20.61
C THR A 501 7.27 16.18 20.09
N ALA A 502 7.51 15.95 18.80
CA ALA A 502 7.20 14.68 18.16
C ALA A 502 7.94 13.50 18.82
N LYS A 503 7.21 12.40 19.03
CA LYS A 503 7.64 11.13 19.65
C LYS A 503 7.86 11.16 21.17
N GLU A 504 7.73 12.33 21.80
CA GLU A 504 7.90 12.47 23.24
C GLU A 504 6.58 12.31 23.99
N GLY A 505 6.66 11.90 25.26
CA GLY A 505 5.50 11.72 26.13
C GLY A 505 4.63 12.97 26.32
N ILE A 506 5.18 14.17 26.08
CA ILE A 506 4.42 15.43 26.14
C ILE A 506 3.23 15.46 25.18
N GLN A 507 3.29 14.75 24.04
CA GLN A 507 2.14 14.68 23.13
C GLN A 507 0.95 13.94 23.77
N ALA A 508 1.22 12.87 24.52
CA ALA A 508 0.19 12.14 25.26
C ALA A 508 -0.36 12.98 26.42
N ASP A 509 0.48 13.75 27.11
CA ASP A 509 0.04 14.67 28.16
C ASP A 509 -0.90 15.75 27.61
N LEU A 510 -0.57 16.33 26.47
CA LEU A 510 -1.39 17.35 25.81
C LEU A 510 -2.72 16.78 25.32
N PHE A 511 -2.72 15.56 24.77
CA PHE A 511 -3.93 14.85 24.39
C PHE A 511 -4.85 14.59 25.60
N ASN A 512 -4.29 13.97 26.65
CA ASN A 512 -5.01 13.60 27.87
C ASN A 512 -5.59 14.82 28.59
N ALA A 513 -4.86 15.94 28.60
CA ALA A 513 -5.28 17.18 29.25
C ALA A 513 -6.59 17.76 28.66
N VAL A 514 -6.86 17.56 27.37
CA VAL A 514 -8.12 18.01 26.74
C VAL A 514 -9.33 17.29 27.30
N PHE A 515 -9.16 16.06 27.78
CA PHE A 515 -10.20 15.29 28.47
C PHE A 515 -10.22 15.50 29.99
N GLY A 516 -9.38 16.42 30.50
CA GLY A 516 -9.23 16.67 31.94
C GLY A 516 -8.42 15.61 32.67
N ILE A 517 -7.68 14.78 31.94
CA ILE A 517 -6.81 13.75 32.50
C ILE A 517 -5.40 14.35 32.59
N THR A 518 -4.82 14.36 33.79
CA THR A 518 -3.44 14.83 34.00
C THR A 518 -2.50 13.64 33.99
N THR A 519 -1.53 13.67 33.08
CA THR A 519 -0.41 12.72 33.01
C THR A 519 0.92 13.50 33.02
N ASP A 520 2.03 12.80 33.30
CA ASP A 520 3.38 13.39 33.37
C ASP A 520 4.36 12.52 32.56
N PHE A 521 4.00 12.24 31.31
CA PHE A 521 4.81 11.45 30.40
C PHE A 521 5.97 12.26 29.81
N ALA A 522 5.90 13.59 29.83
CA ALA A 522 7.02 14.47 29.50
C ALA A 522 8.26 14.22 30.40
N ALA A 523 8.07 13.64 31.60
CA ALA A 523 9.16 13.23 32.46
C ALA A 523 9.86 11.94 32.02
N VAL A 524 9.24 11.13 31.15
CA VAL A 524 9.77 9.85 30.66
C VAL A 524 10.85 10.12 29.61
N ALA A 525 12.03 9.53 29.80
CA ALA A 525 13.10 9.61 28.81
C ALA A 525 12.77 8.71 27.62
N GLU A 526 12.96 9.22 26.40
CA GLU A 526 12.75 8.45 25.18
C GLU A 526 13.76 7.31 25.06
N VAL A 527 13.31 6.20 24.47
CA VAL A 527 14.15 5.04 24.18
C VAL A 527 14.08 4.73 22.69
N ASP A 528 15.22 4.52 22.06
CA ASP A 528 15.33 4.18 20.63
C ASP A 528 14.97 2.72 20.33
N ASP A 529 14.88 2.37 19.04
CA ASP A 529 14.55 1.01 18.56
C ASP A 529 15.59 -0.05 18.99
N GLN A 530 16.76 0.37 19.47
CA GLN A 530 17.80 -0.50 19.99
C GLN A 530 17.72 -0.68 21.51
N GLY A 531 16.84 0.05 22.19
CA GLY A 531 16.64 0.01 23.64
C GLY A 531 17.54 0.97 24.41
N ASN A 532 18.17 1.96 23.75
CA ASN A 532 19.00 2.96 24.41
C ASN A 532 18.20 4.22 24.72
N VAL A 533 18.47 4.83 25.87
CA VAL A 533 17.87 6.12 26.23
C VAL A 533 18.45 7.23 25.36
N VAL A 534 17.59 8.03 24.74
CA VAL A 534 17.96 9.19 23.92
C VAL A 534 18.38 10.35 24.83
N ALA A 535 19.60 10.86 24.65
CA ALA A 535 20.10 11.95 25.48
C ALA A 535 19.38 13.27 25.16
N GLY A 536 18.86 13.95 26.19
CA GLY A 536 18.16 15.24 26.05
C GLY A 536 16.65 15.19 26.30
N THR A 537 16.06 14.00 26.45
CA THR A 537 14.63 13.80 26.69
C THR A 537 14.33 13.42 28.15
N GLY A 538 13.11 13.69 28.62
CA GLY A 538 12.70 13.46 30.02
C GLY A 538 13.22 14.50 31.04
N SER A 539 12.61 14.51 32.24
CA SER A 539 12.87 15.49 33.32
C SER A 539 14.31 15.47 33.86
N ALA A 540 15.15 14.52 33.44
CA ALA A 540 16.57 14.48 33.78
C ALA A 540 17.44 15.49 33.00
N SER A 541 16.93 16.08 31.91
CA SER A 541 17.67 17.09 31.12
C SER A 541 17.55 18.53 31.66
N ALA A 542 16.74 18.76 32.70
CA ALA A 542 16.56 20.06 33.34
C ALA A 542 17.58 20.39 34.46
N SER A 543 18.64 19.59 34.63
CA SER A 543 19.70 19.88 35.61
C SER A 543 21.06 20.13 34.94
N ALA A 544 21.13 21.18 34.14
CA ALA A 544 22.39 21.90 33.93
C ALA A 544 22.09 23.38 33.65
N ASN A 545 22.28 24.17 34.70
CA ASN A 545 22.46 25.63 34.68
C ASN A 545 21.22 26.54 34.89
N ALA A 546 20.51 26.33 36.01
CA ALA A 546 19.80 27.42 36.68
C ALA A 546 20.76 28.21 37.61
N GLY A 547 21.37 29.26 37.06
CA GLY A 547 22.05 30.30 37.84
C GLY A 547 21.10 31.47 38.12
N VAL A 548 20.42 31.41 39.26
CA VAL A 548 19.85 32.50 40.09
C VAL A 548 19.66 33.90 39.46
N VAL A 549 18.42 34.40 39.41
CA VAL A 549 17.99 35.67 40.07
C VAL A 549 16.47 35.61 40.31
N ALA A 550 16.07 35.95 41.53
CA ALA A 550 14.70 35.96 42.05
C ALA A 550 13.92 37.25 41.70
N ILE A 551 12.61 37.06 41.48
CA ILE A 551 11.43 37.85 41.90
C ILE A 551 11.44 39.38 41.69
N ALA A 552 10.53 39.86 40.83
CA ALA A 552 9.61 40.95 41.17
C ALA A 552 8.40 41.03 40.20
N THR A 553 7.21 40.94 40.78
CA THR A 553 5.88 41.24 40.24
C THR A 553 5.73 42.71 39.81
N THR A 554 5.03 42.99 38.70
CA THR A 554 3.72 43.72 38.63
C THR A 554 3.31 44.09 37.19
N ALA A 555 2.05 43.76 36.87
CA ALA A 555 1.02 44.56 36.20
C ALA A 555 1.23 45.24 34.83
N ALA A 556 0.36 44.80 33.90
CA ALA A 556 -0.60 45.59 33.12
C ALA A 556 -0.14 46.67 32.11
N ALA A 557 -0.45 46.35 30.85
CA ALA A 557 -1.23 47.15 29.90
C ALA A 557 -0.57 48.25 29.06
N SER A 558 -0.77 48.06 27.74
CA SER A 558 -1.32 49.00 26.76
C SER A 558 -0.45 50.00 25.96
N ILE A 559 -0.43 49.72 24.63
CA ILE A 559 -0.61 50.59 23.43
C ILE A 559 0.36 51.77 23.18
N LYS A 560 1.10 51.73 22.06
CA LYS A 560 0.81 52.44 20.78
C LYS A 560 2.06 52.97 20.03
N SER A 561 2.04 52.72 18.71
CA SER A 561 2.62 53.45 17.55
C SER A 561 3.99 54.13 17.68
N ALA A 562 4.99 53.65 16.93
CA ALA A 562 5.29 53.99 15.53
C ALA A 562 6.09 55.30 15.38
N THR A 563 7.25 55.24 14.71
CA THR A 563 7.48 55.85 13.38
C THR A 563 8.98 55.84 13.03
N SER A 564 9.23 55.44 11.77
CA SER A 564 10.41 55.49 10.89
C SER A 564 11.60 56.39 11.23
N THR A 565 12.81 55.98 10.81
CA THR A 565 13.49 56.56 9.62
C THR A 565 14.82 55.85 9.26
N THR A 566 14.93 55.48 7.97
CA THR A 566 16.08 55.62 7.05
C THR A 566 17.47 55.09 7.42
N ALA A 567 18.01 54.17 6.61
CA ALA A 567 18.98 54.44 5.53
C ALA A 567 19.92 53.25 5.28
N ALA A 568 19.93 52.76 4.03
CA ALA A 568 21.07 52.03 3.47
C ALA A 568 22.19 53.00 3.07
N PRO A 569 23.43 52.52 2.88
CA PRO A 569 23.86 52.34 1.50
C PRO A 569 24.73 51.09 1.18
N ALA A 570 24.63 50.73 -0.10
CA ALA A 570 25.47 50.00 -1.05
C ALA A 570 26.85 49.35 -0.70
N ALA A 571 26.94 48.06 -1.06
CA ALA A 571 27.90 47.34 -1.93
C ALA A 571 29.41 47.69 -1.99
N ALA A 572 30.28 46.69 -1.74
CA ALA A 572 31.12 46.01 -2.77
C ALA A 572 32.10 44.94 -2.19
N SER A 573 31.96 43.72 -2.73
CA SER A 573 32.99 42.75 -3.18
C SER A 573 34.06 42.09 -2.26
N THR A 574 33.89 40.76 -2.14
CA THR A 574 34.88 39.65 -2.20
C THR A 574 36.05 39.58 -1.21
N THR A 575 35.89 38.71 -0.21
CA THR A 575 36.91 37.71 0.17
C THR A 575 36.22 36.56 0.92
N ALA A 576 36.52 35.32 0.54
CA ALA A 576 36.07 34.12 1.23
C ALA A 576 36.50 34.14 2.71
N ALA A 577 35.53 34.09 3.63
CA ALA A 577 35.78 33.95 5.06
C ALA A 577 34.68 33.08 5.66
N ALA A 578 35.10 32.14 6.51
CA ALA A 578 34.33 31.09 7.13
C ALA A 578 32.96 31.56 7.67
N ALA A 579 31.90 30.80 7.36
CA ALA A 579 30.58 31.01 7.91
C ALA A 579 30.67 31.03 9.45
N ALA A 580 30.32 32.17 10.04
CA ALA A 580 30.15 32.28 11.48
C ALA A 580 28.98 31.38 11.89
N SER A 581 29.25 30.41 12.75
CA SER A 581 28.24 29.60 13.42
C SER A 581 27.28 30.52 14.18
N GLY A 582 26.03 30.63 13.71
CA GLY A 582 24.96 31.40 14.35
C GLY A 582 24.27 32.48 13.50
N ALA A 583 24.72 32.77 12.27
CA ALA A 583 23.99 33.67 11.37
C ALA A 583 22.86 32.94 10.62
N ASN A 584 21.70 33.58 10.46
CA ASN A 584 20.62 33.07 9.60
C ASN A 584 21.05 33.17 8.13
N LEU A 585 21.08 32.01 7.47
CA LEU A 585 21.44 31.80 6.07
C LEU A 585 20.22 31.85 5.14
N GLN A 586 19.00 31.79 5.69
CA GLN A 586 17.78 32.01 4.92
C GLN A 586 17.57 33.51 4.70
N THR A 587 17.86 33.97 3.47
CA THR A 587 17.80 35.40 3.10
C THR A 587 16.44 35.83 2.60
N PHE A 588 15.52 34.91 2.31
CA PHE A 588 14.17 35.25 1.88
C PHE A 588 13.36 35.86 3.03
N THR A 589 12.83 37.07 2.82
CA THR A 589 12.08 37.82 3.84
C THR A 589 10.59 37.98 3.54
N GLY A 590 10.08 37.37 2.46
CA GLY A 590 8.65 37.41 2.16
C GLY A 590 7.85 36.76 3.28
N ALA A 591 6.67 37.31 3.61
CA ALA A 591 5.87 36.82 4.73
C ALA A 591 4.36 36.92 4.44
N LEU A 592 3.87 36.13 3.48
CA LEU A 592 2.46 36.15 3.11
C LEU A 592 1.64 35.60 4.27
N GLY A 593 0.57 36.32 4.66
CA GLY A 593 -0.21 35.95 5.85
C GLY A 593 0.56 36.08 7.18
N GLY A 594 1.71 36.77 7.20
CA GLY A 594 2.55 36.92 8.38
C GLY A 594 3.48 35.73 8.65
N VAL A 595 3.57 34.77 7.72
CA VAL A 595 4.38 33.56 7.87
C VAL A 595 5.76 33.74 7.24
N THR A 596 6.81 33.77 8.06
CA THR A 596 8.21 33.88 7.60
C THR A 596 8.88 32.53 7.44
N ALA A 597 9.84 32.42 6.53
CA ALA A 597 10.67 31.22 6.41
C ALA A 597 11.51 31.02 7.69
N PRO A 598 11.55 29.80 8.25
CA PRO A 598 12.34 29.52 9.45
C PRO A 598 13.82 29.77 9.22
N THR A 599 14.54 30.14 10.27
CA THR A 599 15.96 30.43 10.16
C THR A 599 16.78 29.19 9.81
N VAL A 600 17.84 29.37 9.02
CA VAL A 600 18.80 28.32 8.67
C VAL A 600 20.15 28.69 9.23
N THR A 601 20.75 27.86 10.07
CA THR A 601 22.05 28.16 10.71
C THR A 601 23.06 27.06 10.44
N ALA A 602 24.33 27.41 10.25
CA ALA A 602 25.40 26.42 10.18
C ALA A 602 25.76 25.95 11.60
N ILE A 603 25.72 24.64 11.84
CA ILE A 603 25.93 24.03 13.18
C ILE A 603 27.27 23.28 13.31
N GLY A 604 28.14 23.37 12.30
CA GLY A 604 29.45 22.69 12.27
C GLY A 604 29.42 21.37 11.49
N ASN A 605 30.59 20.76 11.27
CA ASN A 605 30.76 19.50 10.51
C ASN A 605 30.16 19.49 9.09
N GLY A 606 29.94 20.66 8.48
CA GLY A 606 29.28 20.78 7.17
C GLY A 606 27.76 20.61 7.22
N GLN A 607 27.15 20.64 8.41
CA GLN A 607 25.71 20.49 8.60
C GLN A 607 25.01 21.84 8.85
N PHE A 608 23.74 21.89 8.45
CA PHE A 608 22.86 23.05 8.50
C PHE A 608 21.58 22.71 9.25
N GLN A 609 21.15 23.59 10.13
CA GLN A 609 19.97 23.42 10.97
C GLN A 609 18.88 24.39 10.53
N VAL A 610 17.72 23.85 10.17
CA VAL A 610 16.50 24.64 9.98
C VAL A 610 15.79 24.70 11.33
N GLU A 611 15.37 25.88 11.77
CA GLU A 611 14.67 26.08 13.04
C GLU A 611 13.46 25.11 13.17
N GLY A 612 13.43 24.35 14.26
CA GLY A 612 12.39 23.35 14.54
C GLY A 612 12.41 22.08 13.66
N ASN A 613 13.48 21.80 12.92
CA ASN A 613 13.62 20.59 12.08
C ASN A 613 14.91 19.80 12.40
N SER A 614 15.21 18.73 11.67
CA SER A 614 16.48 18.00 11.78
C SER A 614 17.64 18.71 11.06
N ALA A 615 18.88 18.27 11.30
CA ALA A 615 20.06 18.77 10.59
C ALA A 615 20.17 18.21 9.15
N PHE A 616 20.69 19.04 8.24
CA PHE A 616 20.87 18.75 6.82
C PHE A 616 22.35 18.74 6.45
N ASN A 617 22.76 17.84 5.56
CA ASN A 617 24.15 17.74 5.07
C ASN A 617 24.46 18.67 3.89
N SER A 618 23.49 19.50 3.47
CA SER A 618 23.60 20.44 2.36
C SER A 618 22.85 21.72 2.69
N LEU A 619 23.45 22.87 2.35
CA LEU A 619 22.80 24.17 2.51
C LEU A 619 21.57 24.30 1.60
N SER A 620 21.62 23.79 0.37
CA SER A 620 20.49 23.84 -0.57
C SER A 620 19.27 23.15 0.02
N SER A 621 19.45 21.92 0.52
CA SER A 621 18.36 21.15 1.12
C SER A 621 17.81 21.80 2.39
N ALA A 622 18.65 22.49 3.17
CA ALA A 622 18.20 23.24 4.33
C ALA A 622 17.38 24.49 3.95
N LEU A 623 17.79 25.20 2.90
CA LEU A 623 17.07 26.38 2.40
C LEU A 623 15.74 25.98 1.74
N GLU A 624 15.73 24.96 0.90
CA GLU A 624 14.51 24.37 0.31
C GLU A 624 13.53 23.95 1.41
N ARG A 625 14.03 23.24 2.43
CA ARG A 625 13.17 22.85 3.57
C ARG A 625 12.61 24.06 4.30
N SER A 626 13.40 25.10 4.53
CA SER A 626 12.93 26.35 5.15
C SER A 626 11.80 26.99 4.34
N CYS A 627 11.89 27.00 3.02
CA CYS A 627 10.82 27.47 2.13
C CYS A 627 9.58 26.56 2.13
N ASP A 628 9.75 25.25 2.21
CA ASP A 628 8.62 24.30 2.31
C ASP A 628 7.86 24.46 3.62
N VAL A 629 8.58 24.63 4.73
CA VAL A 629 7.97 24.87 6.05
C VAL A 629 7.20 26.19 6.03
N GLN A 630 7.74 27.24 5.39
CA GLN A 630 7.01 28.48 5.17
C GLN A 630 5.72 28.26 4.38
N ASN A 631 5.80 27.52 3.27
CA ASN A 631 4.65 27.29 2.40
C ASN A 631 3.54 26.54 3.12
N ASN A 632 3.88 25.49 3.88
CA ASN A 632 2.91 24.71 4.64
C ASN A 632 2.20 25.58 5.70
N GLN A 633 2.95 26.41 6.43
CA GLN A 633 2.37 27.33 7.40
C GLN A 633 1.50 28.40 6.72
N CYS A 634 1.93 28.93 5.57
CA CYS A 634 1.15 29.88 4.77
C CYS A 634 -0.15 29.24 4.25
N ALA A 635 -0.09 28.02 3.73
CA ALA A 635 -1.23 27.28 3.22
C ALA A 635 -2.23 26.96 4.33
N ASN A 636 -1.75 26.60 5.53
CA ASN A 636 -2.60 26.42 6.72
C ASN A 636 -3.32 27.73 7.10
N ALA A 637 -2.60 28.87 7.09
CA ALA A 637 -3.21 30.18 7.34
C ALA A 637 -4.22 30.57 6.25
N ALA A 638 -3.93 30.28 4.98
CA ALA A 638 -4.85 30.49 3.86
C ALA A 638 -6.13 29.68 4.00
N ASN A 639 -6.01 28.39 4.35
CA ASN A 639 -7.15 27.51 4.59
C ASN A 639 -7.98 27.98 5.79
N ALA A 640 -7.34 28.36 6.89
CA ALA A 640 -8.02 28.90 8.07
C ALA A 640 -8.76 30.22 7.78
N SER A 641 -8.23 31.05 6.87
CA SER A 641 -8.88 32.29 6.43
C SER A 641 -9.99 32.10 5.39
N GLY A 642 -10.19 30.87 4.90
CA GLY A 642 -11.14 30.57 3.83
C GLY A 642 -10.67 31.02 2.44
N ASN A 643 -9.35 31.13 2.21
CA ASN A 643 -8.73 31.54 0.95
C ASN A 643 -9.20 32.93 0.45
N GLN A 644 -9.25 33.93 1.35
CA GLN A 644 -9.74 35.27 1.04
C GLN A 644 -8.63 36.35 1.16
N ASN A 645 -8.91 37.55 0.63
CA ASN A 645 -8.04 38.73 0.77
C ASN A 645 -6.61 38.55 0.26
N GLY A 646 -6.41 37.71 -0.77
CA GLY A 646 -5.10 37.46 -1.38
C GLY A 646 -4.21 36.46 -0.64
N LEU A 647 -4.65 35.96 0.53
CA LEU A 647 -4.03 34.83 1.21
C LEU A 647 -4.68 33.53 0.73
N THR A 648 -4.19 32.99 -0.38
CA THR A 648 -4.65 31.74 -0.97
C THR A 648 -3.51 30.72 -1.04
N VAL A 649 -3.84 29.43 -1.08
CA VAL A 649 -2.83 28.38 -1.28
C VAL A 649 -2.00 28.61 -2.56
N ALA A 650 -2.64 29.10 -3.63
CA ALA A 650 -1.93 29.46 -4.86
C ALA A 650 -0.93 30.61 -4.67
N ALA A 651 -1.27 31.61 -3.87
CA ALA A 651 -0.36 32.71 -3.53
C ALA A 651 0.79 32.26 -2.60
N CYS A 652 0.53 31.30 -1.70
CA CYS A 652 1.57 30.66 -0.89
C CYS A 652 2.56 29.87 -1.77
N ASN A 653 2.06 29.07 -2.73
CA ASN A 653 2.93 28.35 -3.67
C ASN A 653 3.76 29.32 -4.54
N ALA A 654 3.19 30.46 -4.94
CA ALA A 654 3.93 31.50 -5.64
C ALA A 654 5.04 32.14 -4.77
N GLN A 655 4.78 32.33 -3.47
CA GLN A 655 5.78 32.78 -2.50
C GLN A 655 6.88 31.73 -2.30
N GLN A 656 6.55 30.44 -2.24
CA GLN A 656 7.52 29.36 -2.15
C GLN A 656 8.47 29.35 -3.35
N ALA A 657 7.94 29.54 -4.57
CA ALA A 657 8.75 29.64 -5.78
C ALA A 657 9.74 30.83 -5.73
N GLN A 658 9.36 31.93 -5.08
CA GLN A 658 10.26 33.08 -4.85
C GLN A 658 11.28 32.82 -3.73
N CYS A 659 10.91 32.02 -2.73
CA CYS A 659 11.81 31.62 -1.65
C CYS A 659 12.90 30.66 -2.14
N ASN A 660 12.57 29.77 -3.09
CA ASN A 660 13.48 28.80 -3.70
C ASN A 660 14.36 29.38 -4.83
N ALA A 661 14.17 30.66 -5.21
CA ALA A 661 14.89 31.34 -6.29
C ALA A 661 16.17 32.03 -5.77
#